data_AF-A0A3D0KMZ2-F1
#
_entry.id   AF-A0A3D0KMZ2-F1
#
_cell.length_a   1.000
_cell.length_b   1.000
_cell.length_c   1.000
_cell.angle_alpha   90.00
_cell.angle_beta   90.00
_cell.angle_gamma   90.00
#
_symmetry.space_group_name_H-M   'P 1'
#
loop_
_entity.id
_entity.type
_entity.pdbx_description
1 polymer ?
#
loop_
_entity_poly.entity_id
_entity_poly.type
_entity_poly.pdbx_seq_one_letter_code
_entity_poly.pdbx_strand_id
1 'polypeptide(L)'
;MNVKKLERRNSSMDLIRIVAVFSVLSVHFFLHNGFYSEKVEGLGPIEGLVQFFTTQDASALHGPIMFVMVTMRTLFSVCVPLFLILTGYLMSHKKLGNGYYKGIRKTLIIFVIASILCMMFKAVNENMVAKAAFFKFDLPSMFAAIHKGGAYSFKTYLLSIFDFTGANYSWYIEMYIGLFLIAPFLNLAYHKLESKKQKQILLGTFIFITAVPTLFNIFNFDTASWWLNPTSNDTFQKLIPAFWMSMYPITFYFTGCYIREYGIKLKTRSMFWVFIVSLFLFTAFNWFRSYGGGFKSGIYVYWYGFEPYILSTLLFTMLSRVKTDTWKPGVRIALWKVSDLALGIYLMSYVFDEMLYEALRLNVPVMVDRLPHYFITVPLSFIFAAITSFLMNKLAKLIIILYEKIKEYVKDQRARNKGHVWQTYLFFALLAGGIIFAFWKTNYGFGGSDEAFYLTIPQRLIQGDAMFSDEWHLSQLSSFLLLPFVWVYTTFTGSTEGIILTARIFYVIIHAAAATLIYFKIKKYGIISVFASFFYFIYTPYNIMSLNYDSMGVELTVLSGVLLATADYDKKLQLIFSGLCLAGAVLCCPYLAILYLLYAICMGVHMLLRKKDIKFALKSKMFAPRTFLFFSAGVFALAAVFLIFTLTRVSIGDIFKNLPEMLKDPEHPSIPFSTKIGTYFSSIFNMQPHFKYAVYAYGAMMLAMIIDKKRMLHRSVYLIITTAVVIFTYVLILPDLGTSTYNSIMFPLIFIGITSYILCENKPREFFTAVFVPGIIYSFCIHCTSNQGFYVISMAVTVANIASYVFLAQLIKEMRENPDNIEYAKTIKYFSFGFVVLMLVLQGSFEIGSKSRHVFWDSEPSQLTSRIKHGAAAGIYTNGQRAAEYESYYNDLQSYKNVQPGNILFMSENTWLYLDAENLTYGTFSAWLSGEKPATIERLKTFYQMNPEKQPKYIYVPKNSKWDFNQINALAAENGYKMTTSNVSYRFEK
;
A
#
# COMPACT_ATOMS: atom_id res chain seq x y z
N MET A 1 39.55 24.16 -5.77
CA MET A 1 38.72 24.72 -6.88
C MET A 1 38.84 23.79 -8.09
N ASN A 2 37.75 23.35 -8.74
CA ASN A 2 37.86 22.42 -9.89
C ASN A 2 38.04 23.20 -11.21
N VAL A 3 39.26 23.72 -11.41
CA VAL A 3 39.62 24.63 -12.52
C VAL A 3 39.37 23.99 -13.88
N LYS A 4 39.77 22.72 -14.07
CA LYS A 4 39.53 21.94 -15.31
C LYS A 4 38.05 21.83 -15.71
N LYS A 5 37.14 21.81 -14.73
CA LYS A 5 35.69 21.76 -15.01
C LYS A 5 35.14 23.14 -15.37
N LEU A 6 35.72 24.21 -14.84
CA LEU A 6 35.34 25.58 -15.15
C LEU A 6 35.72 25.95 -16.60
N GLU A 7 36.90 25.51 -17.05
CA GLU A 7 37.38 25.73 -18.43
C GLU A 7 36.46 25.13 -19.49
N ARG A 8 35.83 23.99 -19.21
CA ARG A 8 34.91 23.30 -20.15
C ARG A 8 33.45 23.79 -20.07
N ARG A 9 33.11 24.72 -19.17
CA ARG A 9 31.73 25.18 -18.93
C ARG A 9 31.49 26.55 -19.58
N ASN A 10 30.43 26.64 -20.38
CA ASN A 10 29.96 27.90 -20.96
C ASN A 10 29.12 28.68 -19.93
N SER A 11 29.68 29.74 -19.35
CA SER A 11 29.02 30.55 -18.32
C SER A 11 27.83 31.37 -18.84
N SER A 12 27.71 31.58 -20.16
CA SER A 12 26.52 32.21 -20.77
C SER A 12 25.29 31.33 -20.61
N MET A 13 25.45 30.01 -20.62
CA MET A 13 24.34 29.07 -20.37
C MET A 13 23.91 29.08 -18.91
N ASP A 14 24.82 29.36 -17.97
CA ASP A 14 24.50 29.57 -16.57
C ASP A 14 23.71 30.86 -16.37
N LEU A 15 24.11 31.93 -17.05
CA LEU A 15 23.39 33.20 -17.05
C LEU A 15 21.94 33.02 -17.54
N ILE A 16 21.72 32.33 -18.66
CA ILE A 16 20.37 32.05 -19.18
C ILE A 16 19.53 31.31 -18.14
N ARG A 17 20.10 30.31 -17.46
CA ARG A 17 19.37 29.55 -16.44
C ARG A 17 18.97 30.41 -15.24
N ILE A 18 19.86 31.31 -14.82
CA ILE A 18 19.61 32.25 -13.72
C ILE A 18 18.52 33.26 -14.11
N VAL A 19 18.61 33.82 -15.32
CA VAL A 19 17.58 34.73 -15.86
C VAL A 19 16.23 34.03 -15.96
N ALA A 20 16.21 32.76 -16.41
CA ALA A 20 15.00 31.96 -16.50
C ALA A 20 14.34 31.77 -15.12
N VAL A 21 15.08 31.28 -14.12
CA VAL A 21 14.50 31.07 -12.78
C VAL A 21 14.12 32.38 -12.09
N PHE A 22 14.89 33.45 -12.27
CA PHE A 22 14.54 34.77 -11.74
C PHE A 22 13.23 35.26 -12.37
N SER A 23 13.08 35.12 -13.69
CA SER A 23 11.84 35.45 -14.40
C SER A 23 10.64 34.62 -13.93
N VAL A 24 10.85 33.37 -13.45
CA VAL A 24 9.77 32.58 -12.83
C VAL A 24 9.28 33.27 -11.55
N LEU A 25 10.19 33.63 -10.64
CA LEU A 25 9.82 34.32 -9.40
C LEU A 25 9.21 35.71 -9.69
N SER A 26 9.64 36.37 -10.77
CA SER A 26 9.01 37.60 -11.25
C SER A 26 7.57 37.38 -11.72
N VAL A 27 7.23 36.21 -12.30
CA VAL A 27 5.82 35.87 -12.59
C VAL A 27 5.05 35.57 -11.31
N HIS A 28 5.68 34.93 -10.32
CA HIS A 28 5.03 34.65 -9.03
C HIS A 28 4.66 35.93 -8.28
N PHE A 29 5.44 37.00 -8.42
CA PHE A 29 5.06 38.32 -7.93
C PHE A 29 3.66 38.73 -8.41
N PHE A 30 3.39 38.62 -9.73
CA PHE A 30 2.07 38.93 -10.28
C PHE A 30 0.98 37.92 -9.87
N LEU A 31 1.35 36.67 -9.62
CA LEU A 31 0.42 35.64 -9.14
C LEU A 31 -0.10 35.96 -7.73
N HIS A 32 0.77 36.51 -6.87
CA HIS A 32 0.50 36.67 -5.45
C HIS A 32 0.24 38.12 -5.01
N ASN A 33 0.54 39.11 -5.85
CA ASN A 33 0.34 40.52 -5.51
C ASN A 33 -1.09 41.04 -5.78
N GLY A 34 -1.98 40.24 -6.38
CA GLY A 34 -3.35 40.64 -6.73
C GLY A 34 -3.56 41.21 -8.15
N PHE A 35 -2.50 41.27 -8.97
CA PHE A 35 -2.51 41.85 -10.31
C PHE A 35 -3.60 41.30 -11.25
N TYR A 36 -3.89 40.00 -11.20
CA TYR A 36 -4.90 39.39 -12.07
C TYR A 36 -6.35 39.79 -11.72
N SER A 37 -6.57 40.28 -10.50
CA SER A 37 -7.89 40.72 -10.03
C SER A 37 -8.11 42.22 -10.21
N GLU A 38 -7.04 43.01 -10.31
CA GLU A 38 -7.12 44.44 -10.57
C GLU A 38 -7.53 44.71 -12.02
N LYS A 39 -8.39 45.70 -12.24
CA LYS A 39 -8.78 46.10 -13.58
C LYS A 39 -7.62 46.73 -14.33
N VAL A 40 -7.41 46.33 -15.58
CA VAL A 40 -6.51 46.99 -16.51
C VAL A 40 -7.27 48.13 -17.17
N GLU A 41 -7.25 49.31 -16.57
CA GLU A 41 -7.98 50.49 -17.08
C GLU A 41 -7.23 51.80 -16.82
N GLY A 42 -7.86 52.93 -17.17
CA GLY A 42 -7.27 54.26 -17.06
C GLY A 42 -6.67 54.79 -18.37
N LEU A 43 -6.05 55.96 -18.29
CA LEU A 43 -5.36 56.58 -19.42
C LEU A 43 -4.14 55.77 -19.84
N GLY A 44 -3.82 55.85 -21.13
CA GLY A 44 -2.63 55.22 -21.68
C GLY A 44 -1.33 55.70 -21.00
N PRO A 45 -0.21 55.01 -21.23
CA PRO A 45 1.04 55.27 -20.53
C PRO A 45 1.58 56.69 -20.77
N ILE A 46 1.25 57.33 -21.90
CA ILE A 46 1.68 58.69 -22.21
C ILE A 46 0.66 59.70 -21.67
N GLU A 47 -0.62 59.49 -21.96
CA GLU A 47 -1.70 60.40 -21.58
C GLU A 47 -1.82 60.53 -20.06
N GLY A 48 -1.71 59.41 -19.32
CA GLY A 48 -1.75 59.42 -17.87
C GLY A 48 -0.55 60.12 -17.23
N LEU A 49 0.66 59.96 -17.80
CA LEU A 49 1.84 60.69 -17.33
C LEU A 49 1.73 62.19 -17.59
N VAL A 50 1.29 62.59 -18.78
CA VAL A 50 1.07 64.00 -19.12
C VAL A 50 0.02 64.61 -18.17
N GLN A 51 -1.09 63.91 -17.93
CA GLN A 51 -2.11 64.37 -16.99
C GLN A 51 -1.56 64.48 -15.58
N PHE A 52 -0.80 63.50 -15.09
CA PHE A 52 -0.17 63.57 -13.77
C PHE A 52 0.78 64.77 -13.64
N PHE A 53 1.68 65.00 -14.60
CA PHE A 53 2.59 66.14 -14.53
C PHE A 53 1.88 67.50 -14.64
N THR A 54 0.73 67.54 -15.31
CA THR A 54 -0.07 68.76 -15.49
C THR A 54 -0.96 69.06 -14.27
N THR A 55 -1.57 68.03 -13.67
CA THR A 55 -2.62 68.18 -12.65
C THR A 55 -2.18 67.76 -11.25
N GLN A 56 -1.06 67.04 -11.12
CA GLN A 56 -0.56 66.40 -9.90
C GLN A 56 -1.54 65.40 -9.27
N ASP A 57 -2.57 64.95 -10.01
CA ASP A 57 -3.51 63.93 -9.55
C ASP A 57 -2.89 62.53 -9.67
N ALA A 58 -2.60 61.90 -8.51
CA ALA A 58 -2.04 60.56 -8.44
C ALA A 58 -2.93 59.48 -9.07
N SER A 59 -4.24 59.70 -9.18
CA SER A 59 -5.15 58.73 -9.84
C SER A 59 -4.82 58.55 -11.33
N ALA A 60 -4.27 59.59 -11.98
CA ALA A 60 -3.84 59.55 -13.38
C ALA A 60 -2.66 58.60 -13.62
N LEU A 61 -1.93 58.20 -12.56
CA LEU A 61 -0.83 57.22 -12.65
C LEU A 61 -1.29 55.76 -12.69
N HIS A 62 -2.57 55.47 -12.38
CA HIS A 62 -3.07 54.08 -12.37
C HIS A 62 -2.83 53.37 -13.71
N GLY A 63 -3.24 54.00 -14.81
CA GLY A 63 -3.06 53.46 -16.16
C GLY A 63 -1.60 53.25 -16.56
N PRO A 64 -0.72 54.26 -16.44
CA PRO A 64 0.73 54.11 -16.64
C PRO A 64 1.36 52.98 -15.80
N ILE A 65 1.01 52.86 -14.51
CA ILE A 65 1.53 51.80 -13.63
C ILE A 65 1.06 50.43 -14.11
N MET A 66 -0.23 50.28 -14.40
CA MET A 66 -0.78 49.03 -14.93
C MET A 66 -0.10 48.65 -16.26
N PHE A 67 0.21 49.60 -17.13
CA PHE A 67 0.87 49.33 -18.41
C PHE A 67 2.29 48.80 -18.20
N VAL A 68 3.03 49.35 -17.22
CA VAL A 68 4.33 48.82 -16.79
C VAL A 68 4.19 47.40 -16.24
N MET A 69 3.17 47.13 -15.42
CA MET A 69 2.91 45.78 -14.89
C MET A 69 2.60 44.77 -15.99
N VAL A 70 1.79 45.15 -16.99
CA VAL A 70 1.51 44.34 -18.19
C VAL A 70 2.79 44.12 -18.99
N THR A 71 3.64 45.14 -19.14
CA THR A 71 4.94 45.03 -19.83
C THR A 71 5.84 44.01 -19.13
N MET A 72 5.98 44.14 -17.81
CA MET A 72 6.77 43.21 -16.98
C MET A 72 6.21 41.79 -17.06
N ARG A 73 4.90 41.62 -16.93
CA ARG A 73 4.26 40.30 -16.99
C ARG A 73 4.46 39.63 -18.36
N THR A 74 4.37 40.41 -19.45
CA THR A 74 4.63 39.97 -20.82
C THR A 74 6.10 39.60 -21.00
N LEU A 75 7.03 40.43 -20.50
CA LEU A 75 8.47 40.17 -20.52
C LEU A 75 8.82 38.87 -19.79
N PHE A 76 8.30 38.65 -18.59
CA PHE A 76 8.64 37.48 -17.77
C PHE A 76 7.95 36.18 -18.22
N SER A 77 7.06 36.24 -19.22
CA SER A 77 6.50 35.04 -19.88
C SER A 77 7.56 34.13 -20.49
N VAL A 78 8.76 34.65 -20.74
CA VAL A 78 9.91 33.92 -21.30
C VAL A 78 10.48 32.83 -20.37
N CYS A 79 10.11 32.80 -19.08
CA CYS A 79 10.79 32.02 -18.05
C CYS A 79 10.84 30.50 -18.35
N VAL A 80 9.69 29.85 -18.60
CA VAL A 80 9.61 28.43 -18.98
C VAL A 80 10.23 28.17 -20.36
N PRO A 81 9.89 28.93 -21.43
CA PRO A 81 10.53 28.82 -22.74
C PRO A 81 12.06 28.84 -22.71
N LEU A 82 12.68 29.73 -21.92
CA LEU A 82 14.14 29.80 -21.79
C LEU A 82 14.73 28.48 -21.28
N PHE A 83 14.09 27.81 -20.32
CA PHE A 83 14.53 26.50 -19.86
C PHE A 83 14.41 25.42 -20.94
N LEU A 84 13.34 25.46 -21.75
CA LEU A 84 13.10 24.49 -22.82
C LEU A 84 14.11 24.66 -23.97
N ILE A 85 14.35 25.90 -24.41
CA ILE A 85 15.39 26.22 -25.40
C ILE A 85 16.77 25.83 -24.86
N LEU A 86 17.06 26.15 -23.58
CA LEU A 86 18.30 25.75 -22.93
C LEU A 86 18.46 24.22 -22.87
N THR A 87 17.38 23.49 -22.66
CA THR A 87 17.36 22.03 -22.63
C THR A 87 17.72 21.47 -24.00
N GLY A 88 17.07 21.94 -25.09
CA GLY A 88 17.43 21.58 -26.45
C GLY A 88 18.87 21.93 -26.80
N TYR A 89 19.30 23.15 -26.44
CA TYR A 89 20.67 23.61 -26.64
C TYR A 89 21.66 22.65 -25.96
N LEU A 90 21.52 22.38 -24.66
CA LEU A 90 22.49 21.56 -23.91
C LEU A 90 22.41 20.06 -24.24
N MET A 91 21.22 19.54 -24.57
CA MET A 91 20.98 18.10 -24.72
C MET A 91 21.03 17.59 -26.16
N SER A 92 21.10 18.47 -27.16
CA SER A 92 21.13 18.16 -28.60
C SER A 92 22.09 17.04 -29.04
N HIS A 93 23.22 16.82 -28.35
CA HIS A 93 24.17 15.74 -28.69
C HIS A 93 24.12 14.53 -27.74
N LYS A 94 23.14 14.45 -26.85
CA LYS A 94 22.97 13.29 -25.97
C LYS A 94 22.49 12.10 -26.79
N LYS A 95 23.19 10.98 -26.65
CA LYS A 95 22.88 9.70 -27.31
C LYS A 95 22.15 8.77 -26.35
N LEU A 96 21.36 7.86 -26.92
CA LEU A 96 20.70 6.80 -26.17
C LEU A 96 21.72 5.92 -25.45
N GLY A 97 21.51 5.65 -24.16
CA GLY A 97 22.35 4.75 -23.38
C GLY A 97 22.09 4.80 -21.88
N ASN A 98 22.56 3.79 -21.14
CA ASN A 98 22.34 3.70 -19.68
C ASN A 98 22.88 4.93 -18.92
N GLY A 99 23.98 5.53 -19.39
CA GLY A 99 24.53 6.75 -18.79
C GLY A 99 23.63 7.97 -18.94
N TYR A 100 22.82 8.01 -20.01
CA TYR A 100 21.85 9.07 -20.24
C TYR A 100 20.75 9.05 -19.18
N TYR A 101 20.04 7.92 -19.03
CA TYR A 101 18.92 7.81 -18.08
C TYR A 101 19.34 7.99 -16.62
N LYS A 102 20.58 7.67 -16.25
CA LYS A 102 21.13 8.00 -14.92
C LYS A 102 21.21 9.51 -14.65
N GLY A 103 21.20 10.34 -15.70
CA GLY A 103 21.30 11.79 -15.63
C GLY A 103 20.12 12.48 -14.92
N ILE A 104 18.91 11.90 -14.96
CA ILE A 104 17.72 12.49 -14.33
C ILE A 104 17.67 12.29 -12.80
N ARG A 105 18.47 11.35 -12.26
CA ARG A 105 18.44 10.94 -10.84
C ARG A 105 18.46 12.12 -9.88
N LYS A 106 19.34 13.10 -10.12
CA LYS A 106 19.46 14.28 -9.25
C LYS A 106 18.16 15.10 -9.26
N THR A 107 17.55 15.30 -10.42
CA THR A 107 16.28 16.02 -10.58
C THR A 107 15.17 15.35 -9.78
N LEU A 108 15.02 14.02 -9.90
CA LEU A 108 14.00 13.26 -9.17
C LEU A 108 14.20 13.32 -7.65
N ILE A 109 15.44 13.20 -7.17
CA ILE A 109 15.73 13.29 -5.74
C ILE A 109 15.40 14.69 -5.20
N ILE A 110 15.79 15.75 -5.91
CA ILE A 110 15.46 17.14 -5.52
C ILE A 110 13.96 17.35 -5.50
N PHE A 111 13.23 16.84 -6.49
CA PHE A 111 11.77 16.89 -6.53
C PHE A 111 11.14 16.20 -5.31
N VAL A 112 11.54 14.96 -4.99
CA VAL A 112 11.00 14.24 -3.83
C VAL A 112 11.27 15.00 -2.52
N ILE A 113 12.49 15.53 -2.34
CA ILE A 113 12.83 16.35 -1.17
C ILE A 113 11.96 17.60 -1.11
N ALA A 114 11.78 18.31 -2.23
CA ALA A 114 10.94 19.51 -2.31
C ALA A 114 9.48 19.18 -1.96
N SER A 115 8.91 18.12 -2.52
CA SER A 115 7.53 17.70 -2.22
C SER A 115 7.34 17.42 -0.73
N ILE A 116 8.28 16.73 -0.10
CA ILE A 116 8.22 16.48 1.34
C ILE A 116 8.26 17.81 2.12
N LEU A 117 9.19 18.71 1.79
CA LEU A 117 9.33 20.00 2.47
C LEU A 117 8.10 20.91 2.26
N CYS A 118 7.57 20.99 1.05
CA CYS A 118 6.35 21.75 0.74
C CYS A 118 5.13 21.20 1.48
N MET A 119 4.94 19.88 1.50
CA MET A 119 3.85 19.27 2.26
C MET A 119 4.00 19.46 3.77
N MET A 120 5.22 19.35 4.30
CA MET A 120 5.48 19.68 5.71
C MET A 120 5.13 21.14 6.02
N PHE A 121 5.51 22.07 5.14
CA PHE A 121 5.16 23.47 5.30
C PHE A 121 3.63 23.67 5.29
N LYS A 122 2.90 23.08 4.35
CA LYS A 122 1.43 23.15 4.31
C LYS A 122 0.79 22.56 5.57
N ALA A 123 1.24 21.37 6.00
CA ALA A 123 0.76 20.70 7.20
C ALA A 123 0.91 21.57 8.46
N VAL A 124 2.01 22.33 8.54
CA VAL A 124 2.25 23.29 9.63
C VAL A 124 1.42 24.55 9.43
N ASN A 125 1.38 25.13 8.24
CA ASN A 125 0.77 26.44 7.99
C ASN A 125 -0.76 26.41 8.07
N GLU A 126 -1.40 25.32 7.64
CA GLU A 126 -2.86 25.15 7.64
C GLU A 126 -3.42 24.78 9.03
N ASN A 127 -2.59 24.31 9.95
CA ASN A 127 -3.01 23.92 11.30
C ASN A 127 -2.50 24.93 12.33
N MET A 128 -3.41 25.72 12.92
CA MET A 128 -3.05 26.76 13.88
C MET A 128 -2.25 26.25 15.09
N VAL A 129 -2.57 25.06 15.61
CA VAL A 129 -1.87 24.46 16.75
C VAL A 129 -0.46 24.03 16.34
N ALA A 130 -0.32 23.39 15.18
CA ALA A 130 0.98 23.00 14.65
C ALA A 130 1.86 24.23 14.34
N LYS A 131 1.27 25.28 13.76
CA LYS A 131 1.94 26.56 13.49
C LYS A 131 2.47 27.21 14.76
N ALA A 132 1.64 27.29 15.81
CA ALA A 132 2.06 27.85 17.09
C ALA A 132 3.17 27.02 17.77
N ALA A 133 3.06 25.69 17.73
CA ALA A 133 4.07 24.78 18.27
C ALA A 133 5.40 24.87 17.50
N PHE A 134 5.36 25.00 16.17
CA PHE A 134 6.54 25.21 15.33
C PHE A 134 7.32 26.47 15.74
N PHE A 135 6.63 27.61 15.95
CA PHE A 135 7.28 28.85 16.41
C PHE A 135 7.83 28.76 17.84
N LYS A 136 7.29 27.87 18.67
CA LYS A 136 7.79 27.58 20.02
C LYS A 136 8.85 26.47 20.06
N PHE A 137 9.24 25.92 18.90
CA PHE A 137 10.14 24.77 18.77
C PHE A 137 9.67 23.50 19.53
N ASP A 138 8.36 23.34 19.72
CA ASP A 138 7.75 22.16 20.34
C ASP A 138 7.36 21.12 19.27
N LEU A 139 8.36 20.33 18.84
CA LEU A 139 8.18 19.30 17.82
C LEU A 139 7.15 18.21 18.20
N PRO A 140 7.15 17.66 19.43
CA PRO A 140 6.15 16.67 19.83
C PRO A 140 4.71 17.15 19.65
N SER A 141 4.37 18.34 20.14
CA SER A 141 3.03 18.91 20.00
C SER A 141 2.69 19.23 18.54
N MET A 142 3.67 19.68 17.76
CA MET A 142 3.49 19.93 16.33
C MET A 142 3.11 18.64 15.57
N PHE A 143 3.86 17.55 15.77
CA PHE A 143 3.57 16.28 15.09
C PHE A 143 2.27 15.64 15.58
N ALA A 144 1.94 15.76 16.87
CA ALA A 144 0.67 15.31 17.41
C ALA A 144 -0.53 16.05 16.77
N ALA A 145 -0.42 17.38 16.61
CA ALA A 145 -1.46 18.19 15.98
C ALA A 145 -1.66 17.85 14.49
N ILE A 146 -0.57 17.64 13.74
CA ILE A 146 -0.63 17.23 12.33
C ILE A 146 -1.28 15.85 12.20
N HIS A 147 -0.92 14.91 13.06
CA HIS A 147 -1.47 13.55 13.03
C HIS A 147 -2.97 13.52 13.32
N LYS A 148 -3.42 14.30 14.31
CA LYS A 148 -4.85 14.39 14.69
C LYS A 148 -5.73 14.95 13.57
N GLY A 149 -5.18 15.80 12.68
CA GLY A 149 -5.91 16.41 11.57
C GLY A 149 -6.19 15.47 10.38
N GLY A 150 -5.53 14.31 10.30
CA GLY A 150 -5.80 13.26 9.29
C GLY A 150 -5.43 13.58 7.83
N ALA A 151 -5.31 14.87 7.45
CA ALA A 151 -5.05 15.30 6.07
C ALA A 151 -3.67 14.86 5.54
N TYR A 152 -2.65 14.78 6.42
CA TYR A 152 -1.25 14.56 6.06
C TYR A 152 -0.74 13.18 6.51
N SER A 153 -1.37 12.11 6.00
CA SER A 153 -0.97 10.72 6.24
C SER A 153 0.20 10.28 5.33
N PHE A 154 0.93 9.21 5.69
CA PHE A 154 1.97 8.63 4.82
C PHE A 154 1.46 8.32 3.40
N LYS A 155 0.20 7.88 3.27
CA LYS A 155 -0.48 7.67 1.99
C LYS A 155 -0.58 8.96 1.20
N THR A 156 -1.01 10.06 1.84
CA THR A 156 -1.10 11.38 1.21
C THR A 156 0.28 11.81 0.69
N TYR A 157 1.33 11.70 1.52
CA TYR A 157 2.70 12.04 1.11
C TYR A 157 3.15 11.26 -0.13
N LEU A 158 2.88 9.96 -0.17
CA LEU A 158 3.28 9.12 -1.29
C LEU A 158 2.51 9.46 -2.57
N LEU A 159 1.18 9.56 -2.49
CA LEU A 159 0.34 9.85 -3.66
C LEU A 159 0.63 11.23 -4.23
N SER A 160 0.82 12.24 -3.37
CA SER A 160 1.16 13.60 -3.78
C SER A 160 2.51 13.73 -4.48
N ILE A 161 3.43 12.78 -4.27
CA ILE A 161 4.69 12.71 -5.04
C ILE A 161 4.44 12.14 -6.44
N PHE A 162 3.56 11.15 -6.58
CA PHE A 162 3.29 10.49 -7.86
C PHE A 162 2.35 11.27 -8.78
N ASP A 163 1.43 12.06 -8.23
CA ASP A 163 0.53 12.94 -8.99
C ASP A 163 1.08 14.37 -9.19
N PHE A 164 2.32 14.64 -8.73
CA PHE A 164 2.97 15.95 -8.83
C PHE A 164 2.25 17.10 -8.10
N THR A 165 1.46 16.81 -7.07
CA THR A 165 0.80 17.84 -6.24
C THR A 165 1.56 18.20 -4.95
N GLY A 166 2.53 17.37 -4.53
CA GLY A 166 3.26 17.53 -3.28
C GLY A 166 4.09 18.81 -3.21
N ALA A 167 4.62 19.28 -4.34
CA ALA A 167 5.19 20.61 -4.48
C ALA A 167 4.35 21.42 -5.49
N ASN A 168 3.92 22.62 -5.08
CA ASN A 168 2.93 23.43 -5.82
C ASN A 168 3.36 23.80 -7.24
N TYR A 169 4.67 23.92 -7.47
CA TYR A 169 5.23 24.26 -8.76
C TYR A 169 5.84 23.05 -9.48
N SER A 170 5.36 21.82 -9.22
CA SER A 170 6.04 20.63 -9.75
C SER A 170 5.54 20.12 -11.11
N TRP A 171 4.52 20.73 -11.71
CA TRP A 171 4.05 20.41 -13.06
C TRP A 171 5.17 20.48 -14.13
N TYR A 172 6.14 21.39 -13.96
CA TYR A 172 7.29 21.46 -14.86
C TYR A 172 8.16 20.19 -14.79
N ILE A 173 8.24 19.54 -13.63
CA ILE A 173 8.95 18.28 -13.44
C ILE A 173 8.26 17.16 -14.20
N GLU A 174 6.93 17.08 -14.10
CA GLU A 174 6.11 16.12 -14.84
C GLU A 174 6.39 16.23 -16.36
N MET A 175 6.28 17.44 -16.91
CA MET A 175 6.59 17.72 -18.32
C MET A 175 8.07 17.43 -18.64
N TYR A 176 9.01 17.84 -17.80
CA TYR A 176 10.44 17.65 -18.04
C TYR A 176 10.86 16.18 -18.02
N ILE A 177 10.23 15.34 -17.19
CA ILE A 177 10.45 13.88 -17.23
C ILE A 177 10.08 13.34 -18.61
N GLY A 178 8.90 13.72 -19.13
CA GLY A 178 8.47 13.37 -20.47
C GLY A 178 9.47 13.81 -21.55
N LEU A 179 9.84 15.10 -21.56
CA LEU A 179 10.81 15.65 -22.52
C LEU A 179 12.17 14.96 -22.42
N PHE A 180 12.66 14.70 -21.21
CA PHE A 180 13.92 14.01 -20.95
C PHE A 180 13.89 12.58 -21.51
N LEU A 181 12.79 11.83 -21.33
CA LEU A 181 12.71 10.47 -21.85
C LEU A 181 12.75 10.41 -23.38
N ILE A 182 12.15 11.39 -24.06
CA ILE A 182 12.09 11.44 -25.54
C ILE A 182 13.30 12.13 -26.19
N ALA A 183 14.07 12.94 -25.46
CA ALA A 183 15.15 13.75 -26.03
C ALA A 183 16.17 12.98 -26.90
N PRO A 184 16.63 11.76 -26.54
CA PRO A 184 17.55 11.00 -27.41
C PRO A 184 16.95 10.66 -28.77
N PHE A 185 15.62 10.44 -28.84
CA PHE A 185 14.92 10.15 -30.09
C PHE A 185 14.72 11.43 -30.91
N LEU A 186 14.41 12.56 -30.26
CA LEU A 186 14.40 13.87 -30.92
C LEU A 186 15.77 14.19 -31.54
N ASN A 187 16.86 13.88 -30.84
CA ASN A 187 18.21 14.05 -31.35
C ASN A 187 18.49 13.16 -32.57
N LEU A 188 18.06 11.91 -32.54
CA LEU A 188 18.19 11.01 -33.70
C LEU A 188 17.46 11.57 -34.92
N ALA A 189 16.22 12.04 -34.75
CA ALA A 189 15.44 12.65 -35.82
C ALA A 189 16.13 13.92 -36.35
N TYR A 190 16.55 14.82 -35.46
CA TYR A 190 17.18 16.09 -35.83
C TYR A 190 18.52 15.90 -36.55
N HIS A 191 19.38 14.99 -36.09
CA HIS A 191 20.70 14.73 -36.69
C HIS A 191 20.66 13.90 -37.97
N LYS A 192 19.55 13.20 -38.24
CA LYS A 192 19.37 12.47 -39.51
C LYS A 192 19.04 13.41 -40.68
N LEU A 193 18.60 14.64 -40.40
CA LEU A 193 18.41 15.67 -41.42
C LEU A 193 19.76 16.21 -41.88
N GLU A 194 20.08 16.02 -43.15
CA GLU A 194 21.41 16.27 -43.73
C GLU A 194 21.62 17.75 -44.06
N SER A 195 20.57 18.45 -44.48
CA SER A 195 20.67 19.86 -44.90
C SER A 195 20.10 20.82 -43.85
N LYS A 196 20.68 22.03 -43.81
CA LYS A 196 20.12 23.14 -43.03
C LYS A 196 18.65 23.42 -43.39
N LYS A 197 18.30 23.31 -44.67
CA LYS A 197 16.92 23.53 -45.16
C LYS A 197 15.95 22.51 -44.56
N GLN A 198 16.32 21.23 -44.49
CA GLN A 198 15.49 20.20 -43.84
C GLN A 198 15.28 20.50 -42.35
N LYS A 199 16.31 20.93 -41.63
CA LYS A 199 16.18 21.34 -40.21
C LYS A 199 15.32 22.58 -40.02
N GLN A 200 15.38 23.53 -40.95
CA GLN A 200 14.48 24.69 -40.97
C GLN A 200 13.03 24.27 -41.24
N ILE A 201 12.79 23.32 -42.15
CA ILE A 201 11.46 22.76 -42.41
C ILE A 201 10.93 22.10 -41.14
N LEU A 202 11.72 21.23 -40.48
CA LEU A 202 11.33 20.60 -39.21
C LEU A 202 10.92 21.65 -38.17
N LEU A 203 11.78 22.64 -37.92
CA LEU A 203 11.49 23.70 -36.96
C LEU A 203 10.24 24.51 -37.36
N GLY A 204 10.12 24.87 -38.64
CA GLY A 204 8.96 25.58 -39.19
C GLY A 204 7.66 24.80 -39.02
N THR A 205 7.67 23.49 -39.25
CA THR A 205 6.51 22.61 -39.02
C THR A 205 6.09 22.63 -37.55
N PHE A 206 7.04 22.50 -36.62
CA PHE A 206 6.74 22.52 -35.19
C PHE A 206 6.22 23.90 -34.72
N ILE A 207 6.80 24.99 -35.22
CA ILE A 207 6.27 26.35 -34.98
C ILE A 207 4.84 26.47 -35.52
N PHE A 208 4.57 25.95 -36.72
CA PHE A 208 3.26 26.03 -37.36
C PHE A 208 2.17 25.26 -36.61
N ILE A 209 2.48 24.11 -36.04
CA ILE A 209 1.46 23.30 -35.32
C ILE A 209 1.34 23.69 -33.83
N THR A 210 2.31 24.40 -33.25
CA THR A 210 2.26 24.77 -31.82
C THR A 210 2.11 26.25 -31.52
N ALA A 211 2.83 27.13 -32.22
CA ALA A 211 2.84 28.57 -31.92
C ALA A 211 1.88 29.35 -32.82
N VAL A 212 1.83 29.05 -34.12
CA VAL A 212 0.96 29.77 -35.09
C VAL A 212 -0.54 29.73 -34.72
N PRO A 213 -1.12 28.62 -34.20
CA PRO A 213 -2.53 28.63 -33.82
C PRO A 213 -2.84 29.64 -32.71
N THR A 214 -1.86 29.95 -31.86
CA THR A 214 -1.99 30.95 -30.79
C THR A 214 -1.94 32.39 -31.28
N LEU A 215 -1.60 32.62 -32.55
CA LEU A 215 -1.65 33.93 -33.20
C LEU A 215 -2.99 34.17 -33.91
N PHE A 216 -3.57 33.12 -34.51
CA PHE A 216 -4.75 33.27 -35.38
C PHE A 216 -6.08 32.90 -34.68
N ASN A 217 -6.07 31.98 -33.72
CA ASN A 217 -7.29 31.52 -33.04
C ASN A 217 -7.58 32.30 -31.74
N ILE A 218 -7.37 33.62 -31.76
CA ILE A 218 -7.46 34.49 -30.57
C ILE A 218 -8.40 35.69 -30.74
N PHE A 219 -9.10 35.75 -31.88
CA PHE A 219 -9.98 36.85 -32.24
C PHE A 219 -11.42 36.37 -32.29
N ASN A 220 -12.35 37.28 -31.96
CA ASN A 220 -13.79 37.09 -32.18
C ASN A 220 -14.26 37.96 -33.36
N PHE A 221 -14.51 37.33 -34.50
CA PHE A 221 -14.99 37.99 -35.72
C PHE A 221 -16.52 38.10 -35.80
N ASP A 222 -17.26 37.32 -35.01
CA ASP A 222 -18.74 37.31 -35.06
C ASP A 222 -19.36 38.48 -34.28
N THR A 223 -18.61 39.06 -33.33
CA THR A 223 -19.14 40.08 -32.42
C THR A 223 -18.35 41.39 -32.53
N ALA A 224 -18.91 42.39 -33.21
CA ALA A 224 -18.27 43.70 -33.37
C ALA A 224 -17.99 44.40 -32.02
N SER A 225 -18.86 44.22 -31.02
CA SER A 225 -18.68 44.79 -29.68
C SER A 225 -17.48 44.21 -28.92
N TRP A 226 -16.97 43.04 -29.31
CA TRP A 226 -15.74 42.47 -28.73
C TRP A 226 -14.52 43.34 -29.04
N TRP A 227 -14.47 43.99 -30.21
CA TRP A 227 -13.33 44.84 -30.57
C TRP A 227 -13.27 46.14 -29.76
N LEU A 228 -14.41 46.61 -29.26
CA LEU A 228 -14.50 47.76 -28.35
C LEU A 228 -14.30 47.35 -26.88
N ASN A 229 -14.77 46.16 -26.50
CA ASN A 229 -14.62 45.60 -25.17
C ASN A 229 -14.12 44.15 -25.24
N PRO A 230 -12.82 43.93 -25.45
CA PRO A 230 -12.26 42.60 -25.73
C PRO A 230 -12.19 41.70 -24.49
N THR A 231 -12.50 42.21 -23.30
CA THR A 231 -12.66 41.41 -22.08
C THR A 231 -14.05 40.76 -21.97
N SER A 232 -15.02 41.18 -22.80
CA SER A 232 -16.42 40.74 -22.73
C SER A 232 -16.63 39.23 -22.93
N ASN A 233 -15.80 38.56 -23.74
CA ASN A 233 -15.90 37.11 -23.98
C ASN A 233 -14.54 36.50 -24.36
N ASP A 234 -14.33 35.23 -24.01
CA ASP A 234 -13.16 34.41 -24.31
C ASP A 234 -13.44 33.36 -25.41
N THR A 235 -14.53 33.49 -26.17
CA THR A 235 -14.80 32.67 -27.36
C THR A 235 -14.12 33.23 -28.60
N PHE A 236 -13.45 32.35 -29.36
CA PHE A 236 -12.67 32.70 -30.56
C PHE A 236 -13.03 31.78 -31.73
N GLN A 237 -12.94 32.29 -32.96
CA GLN A 237 -13.07 31.45 -34.15
C GLN A 237 -11.78 30.66 -34.39
N LYS A 238 -11.93 29.36 -34.66
CA LYS A 238 -10.81 28.46 -34.96
C LYS A 238 -10.48 28.54 -36.46
N LEU A 239 -9.52 29.38 -36.82
CA LEU A 239 -9.04 29.54 -38.20
C LEU A 239 -8.04 28.45 -38.61
N ILE A 240 -7.20 27.97 -37.68
CA ILE A 240 -6.15 26.99 -37.93
C ILE A 240 -6.26 25.80 -36.96
N PRO A 241 -5.91 24.56 -37.34
CA PRO A 241 -5.88 23.42 -36.42
C PRO A 241 -4.97 23.67 -35.20
N ALA A 242 -5.50 23.40 -34.00
CA ALA A 242 -4.84 23.69 -32.72
C ALA A 242 -4.61 22.43 -31.85
N PHE A 243 -4.84 21.23 -32.40
CA PHE A 243 -4.80 19.98 -31.64
C PHE A 243 -3.42 19.69 -31.04
N TRP A 244 -2.34 20.03 -31.75
CA TRP A 244 -0.97 19.71 -31.36
C TRP A 244 -0.27 20.80 -30.53
N MET A 245 -0.97 21.84 -30.07
CA MET A 245 -0.34 22.93 -29.30
C MET A 245 0.38 22.46 -28.03
N SER A 246 -0.08 21.38 -27.41
CA SER A 246 0.57 20.77 -26.24
C SER A 246 1.98 20.22 -26.52
N MET A 247 2.37 20.04 -27.79
CA MET A 247 3.73 19.62 -28.19
C MET A 247 4.77 20.76 -28.16
N TYR A 248 4.39 21.97 -27.73
CA TYR A 248 5.29 23.13 -27.67
C TYR A 248 6.66 22.89 -26.97
N PRO A 249 6.83 21.99 -25.97
CA PRO A 249 8.15 21.74 -25.40
C PRO A 249 9.14 21.18 -26.43
N ILE A 250 8.64 20.41 -27.40
CA ILE A 250 9.43 19.86 -28.50
C ILE A 250 9.81 20.97 -29.49
N THR A 251 8.90 21.91 -29.76
CA THR A 251 9.20 23.10 -30.59
C THR A 251 10.36 23.88 -29.99
N PHE A 252 10.29 24.25 -28.71
CA PHE A 252 11.39 24.94 -28.02
C PHE A 252 12.68 24.11 -27.97
N TYR A 253 12.58 22.79 -27.79
CA TYR A 253 13.73 21.89 -27.83
C TYR A 253 14.45 21.96 -29.18
N PHE A 254 13.71 21.88 -30.30
CA PHE A 254 14.30 22.01 -31.63
C PHE A 254 14.80 23.43 -31.92
N THR A 255 14.14 24.48 -31.41
CA THR A 255 14.67 25.85 -31.45
C THR A 255 16.05 25.93 -30.80
N GLY A 256 16.21 25.32 -29.62
CA GLY A 256 17.49 25.23 -28.92
C GLY A 256 18.57 24.45 -29.69
N CYS A 257 18.20 23.32 -30.30
CA CYS A 257 19.10 22.55 -31.17
C CYS A 257 19.57 23.37 -32.37
N TYR A 258 18.64 24.06 -33.03
CA TYR A 258 18.91 24.88 -34.20
C TYR A 258 19.79 26.09 -33.88
N ILE A 259 19.49 26.81 -32.78
CA ILE A 259 20.31 27.94 -32.32
C ILE A 259 21.73 27.48 -31.99
N ARG A 260 21.90 26.30 -31.39
CA ARG A 260 23.23 25.77 -31.08
C ARG A 260 24.07 25.52 -32.33
N GLU A 261 23.45 24.99 -33.38
CA GLU A 261 24.16 24.58 -34.59
C GLU A 261 24.41 25.73 -35.57
N TYR A 262 23.40 26.59 -35.78
CA TYR A 262 23.45 27.63 -36.82
C TYR A 262 23.40 29.05 -36.29
N GLY A 263 22.97 29.23 -35.03
CA GLY A 263 22.61 30.54 -34.49
C GLY A 263 21.52 31.26 -35.29
N ILE A 264 21.32 32.53 -34.97
CA ILE A 264 20.44 33.44 -35.73
C ILE A 264 21.32 34.45 -36.47
N LYS A 265 21.13 34.62 -37.78
CA LYS A 265 21.91 35.57 -38.60
C LYS A 265 21.37 37.02 -38.49
N LEU A 266 21.26 37.53 -37.28
CA LEU A 266 20.89 38.93 -37.02
C LEU A 266 21.93 39.59 -36.09
N LYS A 267 22.29 40.85 -36.34
CA LYS A 267 23.21 41.60 -35.45
C LYS A 267 22.57 41.79 -34.07
N THR A 268 23.36 41.78 -33.00
CA THR A 268 22.84 41.89 -31.61
C THR A 268 22.08 43.19 -31.37
N ARG A 269 22.55 44.33 -31.94
CA ARG A 269 21.82 45.61 -31.87
C ARG A 269 20.45 45.55 -32.56
N SER A 270 20.37 44.90 -33.71
CA SER A 270 19.09 44.72 -34.42
C SER A 270 18.15 43.79 -33.65
N MET A 271 18.66 42.70 -33.06
CA MET A 271 17.84 41.80 -32.21
C MET A 271 17.29 42.52 -30.99
N PHE A 272 18.08 43.40 -30.38
CA PHE A 272 17.64 44.21 -29.26
C PHE A 272 16.45 45.10 -29.66
N TRP A 273 16.53 45.82 -30.77
CA TRP A 273 15.41 46.64 -31.24
C TRP A 273 14.18 45.81 -31.64
N VAL A 274 14.37 44.68 -32.33
CA VAL A 274 13.26 43.76 -32.63
C VAL A 274 12.62 43.23 -31.35
N PHE A 275 13.41 42.92 -30.32
CA PHE A 275 12.91 42.49 -29.02
C PHE A 275 12.09 43.58 -28.32
N ILE A 276 12.59 44.82 -28.29
CA ILE A 276 11.87 45.96 -27.68
C ILE A 276 10.57 46.25 -28.42
N VAL A 277 10.60 46.29 -29.76
CA VAL A 277 9.39 46.50 -30.57
C VAL A 277 8.39 45.37 -30.37
N SER A 278 8.84 44.11 -30.37
CA SER A 278 7.96 42.95 -30.12
C SER A 278 7.34 43.02 -28.73
N LEU A 279 8.15 43.33 -27.70
CA LEU A 279 7.67 43.47 -26.33
C LEU A 279 6.61 44.57 -26.22
N PHE A 280 6.84 45.73 -26.86
CA PHE A 280 5.87 46.82 -26.87
C PHE A 280 4.57 46.41 -27.58
N LEU A 281 4.64 45.81 -28.77
CA LEU A 281 3.47 45.35 -29.52
C LEU A 281 2.65 44.31 -28.74
N PHE A 282 3.31 43.33 -28.12
CA PHE A 282 2.65 42.31 -27.31
C PHE A 282 2.07 42.92 -26.03
N THR A 283 2.76 43.88 -25.41
CA THR A 283 2.24 44.62 -24.26
C THR A 283 0.98 45.40 -24.64
N ALA A 284 1.00 46.13 -25.76
CA ALA A 284 -0.15 46.88 -26.25
C ALA A 284 -1.34 45.95 -26.56
N PHE A 285 -1.08 44.78 -27.16
CA PHE A 285 -2.09 43.76 -27.39
C PHE A 285 -2.66 43.20 -26.08
N ASN A 286 -1.79 42.85 -25.11
CA ASN A 286 -2.19 42.32 -23.81
C ASN A 286 -2.97 43.35 -22.97
N TRP A 287 -2.58 44.63 -23.07
CA TRP A 287 -3.31 45.75 -22.50
C TRP A 287 -4.70 45.87 -23.13
N PHE A 288 -4.77 45.97 -24.46
CA PHE A 288 -6.03 45.99 -25.21
C PHE A 288 -6.93 44.84 -24.80
N ARG A 289 -6.44 43.60 -24.86
CA ARG A 289 -7.20 42.39 -24.60
C ARG A 289 -7.70 42.26 -23.15
N SER A 290 -7.05 42.95 -22.22
CA SER A 290 -7.41 42.99 -20.80
C SER A 290 -8.16 44.26 -20.40
N TYR A 291 -8.38 45.20 -21.32
CA TYR A 291 -8.91 46.51 -20.98
C TYR A 291 -10.32 46.44 -20.36
N GLY A 292 -10.52 47.16 -19.27
CA GLY A 292 -11.79 47.22 -18.53
C GLY A 292 -12.06 46.01 -17.61
N GLY A 293 -11.14 45.04 -17.52
CA GLY A 293 -11.26 43.87 -16.66
C GLY A 293 -9.90 43.41 -16.10
N GLY A 294 -9.86 42.28 -15.40
CA GLY A 294 -8.60 41.70 -14.91
C GLY A 294 -7.70 41.20 -16.05
N PHE A 295 -6.39 41.12 -15.81
CA PHE A 295 -5.43 40.66 -16.83
C PHE A 295 -5.76 39.26 -17.38
N LYS A 296 -5.97 39.16 -18.70
CA LYS A 296 -6.37 37.93 -19.39
C LYS A 296 -5.14 37.14 -19.87
N SER A 297 -4.89 35.99 -19.24
CA SER A 297 -3.82 35.06 -19.64
C SER A 297 -4.27 34.11 -20.75
N GLY A 298 -4.52 34.64 -21.95
CA GLY A 298 -4.93 33.84 -23.11
C GLY A 298 -3.81 32.98 -23.72
N ILE A 299 -4.17 32.20 -24.75
CA ILE A 299 -3.25 31.25 -25.41
C ILE A 299 -2.04 31.93 -26.09
N TYR A 300 -2.12 33.24 -26.36
CA TYR A 300 -1.07 34.06 -26.98
C TYR A 300 0.11 34.39 -26.03
N VAL A 301 -0.17 34.60 -24.74
CA VAL A 301 0.82 34.99 -23.71
C VAL A 301 1.20 33.84 -22.77
N TYR A 302 0.41 32.76 -22.74
CA TYR A 302 0.73 31.55 -21.99
C TYR A 302 2.02 30.91 -22.50
N TRP A 303 2.67 30.01 -21.74
CA TRP A 303 4.02 29.49 -22.01
C TRP A 303 4.27 28.93 -23.43
N TYR A 304 3.21 28.48 -24.10
CA TYR A 304 3.24 27.92 -25.46
C TYR A 304 2.81 28.89 -26.56
N GLY A 305 2.46 30.12 -26.18
CA GLY A 305 2.02 31.18 -27.07
C GLY A 305 3.13 31.74 -27.96
N PHE A 306 2.72 32.40 -29.04
CA PHE A 306 3.66 33.00 -30.00
C PHE A 306 4.44 34.16 -29.38
N GLU A 307 3.85 34.93 -28.45
CA GLU A 307 4.54 36.04 -27.76
C GLU A 307 5.76 35.54 -26.97
N PRO A 308 5.61 34.61 -26.00
CA PRO A 308 6.76 34.06 -25.29
C PRO A 308 7.70 33.30 -26.23
N TYR A 309 7.22 32.68 -27.31
CA TYR A 309 8.09 32.02 -28.28
C TYR A 309 9.08 33.00 -28.93
N ILE A 310 8.58 34.14 -29.43
CA ILE A 310 9.40 35.17 -30.08
C ILE A 310 10.35 35.82 -29.06
N LEU A 311 9.80 36.28 -27.93
CA LEU A 311 10.59 36.98 -26.91
C LEU A 311 11.70 36.08 -26.35
N SER A 312 11.40 34.82 -26.03
CA SER A 312 12.39 33.89 -25.48
C SER A 312 13.46 33.50 -26.50
N THR A 313 13.11 33.33 -27.77
CA THR A 313 14.07 33.02 -28.85
C THR A 313 15.08 34.16 -29.04
N LEU A 314 14.60 35.41 -29.06
CA LEU A 314 15.44 36.60 -29.17
C LEU A 314 16.31 36.78 -27.92
N LEU A 315 15.70 36.73 -26.73
CA LEU A 315 16.41 36.89 -25.46
C LEU A 315 17.45 35.80 -25.24
N PHE A 316 17.11 34.54 -25.48
CA PHE A 316 18.04 33.41 -25.40
C PHE A 316 19.25 33.64 -26.32
N THR A 317 19.00 34.05 -27.57
CA THR A 317 20.07 34.29 -28.54
C THR A 317 20.97 35.45 -28.11
N MET A 318 20.41 36.55 -27.61
CA MET A 318 21.19 37.67 -27.08
C MET A 318 22.06 37.25 -25.89
N LEU A 319 21.48 36.55 -24.91
CA LEU A 319 22.21 36.06 -23.73
C LEU A 319 23.29 35.03 -24.09
N SER A 320 23.03 34.18 -25.09
CA SER A 320 24.00 33.18 -25.55
C SER A 320 25.26 33.77 -26.19
N ARG A 321 25.19 35.04 -26.64
CA ARG A 321 26.30 35.77 -27.28
C ARG A 321 27.14 36.59 -26.29
N VAL A 322 26.77 36.62 -25.01
CA VAL A 322 27.57 37.31 -23.99
C VAL A 322 28.93 36.63 -23.89
N LYS A 323 30.02 37.38 -24.11
CA LYS A 323 31.37 36.83 -24.01
C LYS A 323 31.77 36.73 -22.53
N THR A 324 31.47 35.60 -21.90
CA THR A 324 31.78 35.35 -20.49
C THR A 324 33.22 34.88 -20.24
N ASP A 325 33.96 34.55 -21.30
CA ASP A 325 35.32 34.00 -21.17
C ASP A 325 36.32 35.01 -20.60
N THR A 326 36.05 36.30 -20.77
CA THR A 326 36.83 37.41 -20.22
C THR A 326 36.52 37.73 -18.76
N TRP A 327 35.54 37.07 -18.14
CA TRP A 327 35.10 37.37 -16.78
C TRP A 327 36.01 36.71 -15.75
N LYS A 328 36.18 37.37 -14.59
CA LYS A 328 36.99 36.85 -13.47
C LYS A 328 36.52 35.43 -13.07
N PRO A 329 37.43 34.47 -12.78
CA PRO A 329 37.07 33.10 -12.42
C PRO A 329 36.07 32.99 -11.27
N GLY A 330 36.19 33.86 -10.25
CA GLY A 330 35.26 33.92 -9.12
C GLY A 330 33.81 34.19 -9.54
N VAL A 331 33.59 35.10 -10.50
CA VAL A 331 32.25 35.42 -11.02
C VAL A 331 31.66 34.25 -11.78
N ARG A 332 32.47 33.60 -12.64
CA ARG A 332 32.04 32.40 -13.39
C ARG A 332 31.68 31.25 -12.45
N ILE A 333 32.39 31.11 -11.34
CA ILE A 333 32.07 30.11 -10.30
C ILE A 333 30.77 30.49 -9.58
N ALA A 334 30.57 31.75 -9.22
CA ALA A 334 29.32 32.21 -8.60
C ALA A 334 28.11 31.92 -9.49
N LEU A 335 28.17 32.28 -10.78
CA LEU A 335 27.13 31.96 -11.76
C LEU A 335 26.86 30.46 -11.83
N TRP A 336 27.92 29.64 -11.93
CA TRP A 336 27.76 28.20 -11.93
C TRP A 336 27.04 27.72 -10.65
N LYS A 337 27.47 28.18 -9.47
CA LYS A 337 26.86 27.76 -8.21
C LYS A 337 25.39 28.12 -8.12
N VAL A 338 25.00 29.33 -8.50
CA VAL A 338 23.59 29.75 -8.50
C VAL A 338 22.78 28.98 -9.55
N SER A 339 23.32 28.79 -10.76
CA SER A 339 22.71 28.00 -11.84
C SER A 339 22.44 26.54 -11.44
N ASP A 340 23.30 25.92 -10.62
CA ASP A 340 23.10 24.56 -10.10
C ASP A 340 21.95 24.48 -9.07
N LEU A 341 21.49 25.61 -8.52
CA LEU A 341 20.39 25.71 -7.55
C LEU A 341 19.03 26.02 -8.19
N ALA A 342 18.99 26.37 -9.48
CA ALA A 342 17.78 26.87 -10.15
C ALA A 342 16.54 25.98 -9.96
N LEU A 343 16.68 24.65 -10.03
CA LEU A 343 15.56 23.72 -9.83
C LEU A 343 14.95 23.81 -8.43
N GLY A 344 15.81 23.82 -7.39
CA GLY A 344 15.33 23.92 -6.02
C GLY A 344 14.82 25.33 -5.69
N ILE A 345 15.39 26.38 -6.31
CA ILE A 345 14.87 27.75 -6.20
C ILE A 345 13.43 27.78 -6.70
N TYR A 346 13.20 27.23 -7.90
CA TYR A 346 11.87 27.14 -8.49
C TYR A 346 10.88 26.36 -7.62
N LEU A 347 11.24 25.17 -7.14
CA LEU A 347 10.31 24.34 -6.37
C LEU A 347 10.02 24.92 -4.97
N MET A 348 11.05 25.49 -4.31
CA MET A 348 10.92 26.00 -2.94
C MET A 348 10.42 27.44 -2.87
N SER A 349 10.37 28.18 -3.98
CA SER A 349 9.88 29.56 -3.93
C SER A 349 8.45 29.62 -3.41
N TYR A 350 7.62 28.58 -3.60
CA TYR A 350 6.25 28.54 -3.06
C TYR A 350 6.18 28.85 -1.56
N VAL A 351 7.06 28.25 -0.76
CA VAL A 351 7.10 28.44 0.70
C VAL A 351 7.33 29.92 1.04
N PHE A 352 8.25 30.56 0.32
CA PHE A 352 8.60 31.96 0.56
C PHE A 352 7.62 32.93 -0.10
N ASP A 353 7.00 32.53 -1.22
CA ASP A 353 5.95 33.30 -1.88
C ASP A 353 4.75 33.45 -0.93
N GLU A 354 4.28 32.35 -0.31
CA GLU A 354 3.21 32.39 0.70
C GLU A 354 3.56 33.34 1.85
N MET A 355 4.75 33.21 2.44
CA MET A 355 5.16 34.03 3.58
C MET A 355 5.35 35.52 3.24
N LEU A 356 6.08 35.82 2.15
CA LEU A 356 6.46 37.20 1.81
C LEU A 356 5.28 37.98 1.21
N TYR A 357 4.47 37.36 0.35
CA TYR A 357 3.37 38.06 -0.30
C TYR A 357 2.16 38.21 0.61
N GLU A 358 1.95 37.31 1.57
CA GLU A 358 0.98 37.55 2.66
C GLU A 358 1.33 38.82 3.43
N ALA A 359 2.59 38.96 3.86
CA ALA A 359 3.06 40.17 4.53
C ALA A 359 2.94 41.43 3.66
N LEU A 360 3.26 41.34 2.35
CA LEU A 360 3.10 42.47 1.43
C LEU A 360 1.65 42.92 1.29
N ARG A 361 0.71 41.97 1.12
CA ARG A 361 -0.71 42.28 0.94
C ARG A 361 -1.32 42.94 2.18
N LEU A 362 -0.88 42.53 3.38
CA LEU A 362 -1.32 43.10 4.64
C LEU A 362 -0.81 44.54 4.86
N ASN A 363 0.45 44.82 4.49
CA ASN A 363 1.08 46.13 4.72
C ASN A 363 0.83 47.15 3.61
N VAL A 364 0.53 46.70 2.39
CA VAL A 364 0.26 47.56 1.22
C VAL A 364 -1.08 47.13 0.63
N PRO A 365 -2.22 47.69 1.08
CA PRO A 365 -3.56 47.22 0.69
C PRO A 365 -3.90 47.47 -0.80
N VAL A 366 -3.46 48.61 -1.34
CA VAL A 366 -3.69 48.99 -2.74
C VAL A 366 -2.75 48.18 -3.66
N MET A 367 -3.32 47.53 -4.68
CA MET A 367 -2.57 46.60 -5.54
C MET A 367 -1.45 47.31 -6.34
N VAL A 368 -1.79 48.44 -6.99
CA VAL A 368 -0.84 49.18 -7.84
C VAL A 368 0.39 49.70 -7.06
N ASP A 369 0.22 50.05 -5.79
CA ASP A 369 1.29 50.51 -4.90
C ASP A 369 2.27 49.39 -4.49
N ARG A 370 1.95 48.14 -4.81
CA ARG A 370 2.85 46.99 -4.57
C ARG A 370 3.98 46.92 -5.58
N LEU A 371 3.88 47.58 -6.75
CA LEU A 371 4.88 47.47 -7.82
C LEU A 371 6.31 47.83 -7.36
N PRO A 372 6.57 48.93 -6.62
CA PRO A 372 7.92 49.23 -6.12
C PRO A 372 8.51 48.14 -5.23
N HIS A 373 7.66 47.40 -4.52
CA HIS A 373 8.07 46.30 -3.63
C HIS A 373 8.56 45.06 -4.39
N TYR A 374 8.38 45.00 -5.71
CA TYR A 374 8.99 43.98 -6.57
C TYR A 374 10.51 43.89 -6.36
N PHE A 375 11.19 45.04 -6.25
CA PHE A 375 12.64 45.11 -6.09
C PHE A 375 13.16 44.63 -4.72
N ILE A 376 12.25 44.31 -3.80
CA ILE A 376 12.57 43.76 -2.48
C ILE A 376 12.08 42.32 -2.39
N THR A 377 10.79 42.09 -2.67
CA THR A 377 10.13 40.79 -2.47
C THR A 377 10.67 39.68 -3.36
N VAL A 378 10.88 39.95 -4.65
CA VAL A 378 11.42 38.95 -5.58
C VAL A 378 12.86 38.57 -5.25
N PRO A 379 13.80 39.52 -5.01
CA PRO A 379 15.15 39.18 -4.54
C PRO A 379 15.17 38.42 -3.21
N LEU A 380 14.32 38.77 -2.24
CA LEU A 380 14.23 38.04 -0.97
C LEU A 380 13.73 36.61 -1.18
N SER A 381 12.64 36.41 -1.94
CA SER A 381 12.14 35.08 -2.29
C SER A 381 13.22 34.25 -2.98
N PHE A 382 13.96 34.86 -3.91
CA PHE A 382 15.08 34.21 -4.60
C PHE A 382 16.19 33.78 -3.63
N ILE A 383 16.62 34.66 -2.72
CA ILE A 383 17.69 34.38 -1.76
C ILE A 383 17.29 33.23 -0.82
N PHE A 384 16.11 33.30 -0.21
CA PHE A 384 15.65 32.26 0.71
C PHE A 384 15.43 30.92 0.01
N ALA A 385 14.85 30.93 -1.20
CA ALA A 385 14.71 29.74 -2.02
C ALA A 385 16.09 29.18 -2.45
N ALA A 386 17.08 30.02 -2.72
CA ALA A 386 18.44 29.60 -3.05
C ALA A 386 19.16 28.95 -1.86
N ILE A 387 19.02 29.50 -0.65
CA ILE A 387 19.56 28.91 0.58
C ILE A 387 18.96 27.52 0.80
N THR A 388 17.64 27.39 0.68
CA THR A 388 16.95 26.10 0.85
C THR A 388 17.37 25.10 -0.23
N SER A 389 17.42 25.53 -1.49
CA SER A 389 17.91 24.74 -2.61
C SER A 389 19.34 24.24 -2.39
N PHE A 390 20.21 25.06 -1.80
CA PHE A 390 21.58 24.65 -1.46
C PHE A 390 21.62 23.51 -0.46
N LEU A 391 20.81 23.59 0.61
CA LEU A 391 20.68 22.54 1.61
C LEU A 391 20.14 21.24 0.99
N MET A 392 19.10 21.34 0.17
CA MET A 392 18.54 20.19 -0.55
C MET A 392 19.57 19.53 -1.48
N ASN A 393 20.41 20.32 -2.16
CA ASN A 393 21.47 19.79 -3.02
C ASN A 393 22.54 19.02 -2.22
N LYS A 394 22.84 19.44 -0.98
CA LYS A 394 23.74 18.72 -0.08
C LYS A 394 23.12 17.39 0.36
N LEU A 395 21.84 17.42 0.77
CA LEU A 395 21.10 16.22 1.16
C LEU A 395 20.99 15.21 0.00
N ALA A 396 20.63 15.68 -1.19
CA ALA A 396 20.57 14.86 -2.40
C ALA A 396 21.91 14.18 -2.70
N LYS A 397 23.03 14.89 -2.51
CA LYS A 397 24.38 14.30 -2.67
C LYS A 397 24.66 13.20 -1.65
N LEU A 398 24.25 13.38 -0.40
CA LEU A 398 24.40 12.37 0.65
C LEU A 398 23.60 11.10 0.34
N ILE A 399 22.32 11.25 -0.04
CA ILE A 399 21.45 10.15 -0.48
C ILE A 399 22.10 9.41 -1.66
N ILE A 400 22.69 10.15 -2.60
CA ILE A 400 23.33 9.55 -3.77
C ILE A 400 24.52 8.67 -3.37
N ILE A 401 25.38 9.16 -2.48
CA ILE A 401 26.56 8.45 -1.97
C ILE A 401 26.14 7.20 -1.19
N LEU A 402 25.14 7.33 -0.30
CA LEU A 402 24.64 6.22 0.50
C LEU A 402 24.09 5.09 -0.39
N TYR A 403 23.30 5.42 -1.41
CA TYR A 403 22.79 4.44 -2.36
C TYR A 403 23.92 3.72 -3.12
N GLU A 404 24.94 4.43 -3.62
CA GLU A 404 26.03 3.74 -4.33
C GLU A 404 26.82 2.83 -3.38
N LYS A 405 27.05 3.23 -2.13
CA LYS A 405 27.66 2.37 -1.10
C LYS A 405 26.82 1.12 -0.83
N ILE A 406 25.51 1.26 -0.65
CA ILE A 406 24.59 0.13 -0.43
C ILE A 406 24.60 -0.80 -1.65
N LYS A 407 24.55 -0.23 -2.86
CA LYS A 407 24.55 -0.99 -4.11
C LYS A 407 25.87 -1.74 -4.33
N GLU A 408 27.02 -1.11 -4.06
CA GLU A 408 28.33 -1.76 -4.08
C GLU A 408 28.40 -2.88 -3.05
N TYR A 409 27.96 -2.62 -1.81
CA TYR A 409 27.87 -3.64 -0.78
C TYR A 409 27.00 -4.83 -1.23
N VAL A 410 25.80 -4.60 -1.75
CA VAL A 410 24.92 -5.67 -2.27
C VAL A 410 25.57 -6.41 -3.44
N LYS A 411 26.27 -5.71 -4.33
CA LYS A 411 26.99 -6.33 -5.46
C LYS A 411 28.13 -7.21 -4.97
N ASP A 412 28.94 -6.73 -4.03
CA ASP A 412 30.05 -7.46 -3.44
C ASP A 412 29.55 -8.69 -2.68
N GLN A 413 28.45 -8.56 -1.92
CA GLN A 413 27.82 -9.71 -1.25
C GLN A 413 27.30 -10.74 -2.26
N ARG A 414 26.69 -10.32 -3.38
CA ARG A 414 26.25 -11.23 -4.45
C ARG A 414 27.42 -11.93 -5.15
N ALA A 415 28.54 -11.22 -5.35
CA ALA A 415 29.73 -11.78 -5.98
C ALA A 415 30.45 -12.81 -5.10
N ARG A 416 30.32 -12.71 -3.77
CA ARG A 416 31.02 -13.58 -2.81
C ARG A 416 30.56 -15.05 -2.80
N ASN A 417 29.59 -15.48 -3.62
CA ASN A 417 29.12 -16.87 -3.76
C ASN A 417 28.82 -17.64 -2.45
N LYS A 418 28.73 -16.94 -1.31
CA LYS A 418 28.32 -17.49 -0.02
C LYS A 418 26.79 -17.54 -0.02
N GLY A 419 26.28 -18.69 -0.46
CA GLY A 419 24.87 -18.94 -0.79
C GLY A 419 23.85 -18.41 0.22
N HIS A 420 22.76 -17.83 -0.30
CA HIS A 420 21.55 -17.39 0.43
C HIS A 420 21.72 -16.47 1.68
N VAL A 421 22.93 -16.20 2.17
CA VAL A 421 23.16 -15.49 3.46
C VAL A 421 22.48 -14.13 3.51
N TRP A 422 22.59 -13.34 2.44
CA TRP A 422 21.95 -12.02 2.40
C TRP A 422 20.41 -12.09 2.34
N GLN A 423 19.86 -13.14 1.71
CA GLN A 423 18.41 -13.40 1.75
C GLN A 423 17.96 -13.74 3.18
N THR A 424 18.80 -14.48 3.92
CA THR A 424 18.55 -14.81 5.33
C THR A 424 18.55 -13.56 6.19
N TYR A 425 19.51 -12.64 6.02
CA TYR A 425 19.51 -11.38 6.74
C TYR A 425 18.29 -10.53 6.42
N LEU A 426 17.89 -10.45 5.15
CA LEU A 426 16.67 -9.74 4.76
C LEU A 426 15.42 -10.37 5.37
N PHE A 427 15.31 -11.71 5.36
CA PHE A 427 14.21 -12.41 6.00
C PHE A 427 14.13 -12.12 7.50
N PHE A 428 15.24 -12.21 8.23
CA PHE A 428 15.24 -11.90 9.67
C PHE A 428 14.98 -10.43 9.96
N ALA A 429 15.43 -9.49 9.11
CA ALA A 429 15.11 -8.08 9.26
C ALA A 429 13.59 -7.82 9.09
N LEU A 430 12.99 -8.43 8.06
CA LEU A 430 11.54 -8.34 7.84
C LEU A 430 10.76 -9.03 8.96
N LEU A 431 11.15 -10.24 9.35
CA LEU A 431 10.52 -10.99 10.43
C LEU A 431 10.60 -10.24 11.77
N ALA A 432 11.76 -9.67 12.11
CA ALA A 432 11.91 -8.86 13.33
C ALA A 432 10.98 -7.62 13.31
N GLY A 433 10.92 -6.90 12.19
CA GLY A 433 9.97 -5.80 12.03
C GLY A 433 8.51 -6.26 12.13
N GLY A 434 8.19 -7.42 11.55
CA GLY A 434 6.88 -8.05 11.66
C GLY A 434 6.52 -8.47 13.09
N ILE A 435 7.45 -9.04 13.85
CA ILE A 435 7.25 -9.44 15.24
C ILE A 435 7.00 -8.21 16.12
N ILE A 436 7.79 -7.15 15.96
CA ILE A 436 7.58 -5.87 16.68
C ILE A 436 6.18 -5.33 16.37
N PHE A 437 5.80 -5.34 15.09
CA PHE A 437 4.46 -4.92 14.66
C PHE A 437 3.35 -5.80 15.22
N ALA A 438 3.54 -7.12 15.24
CA ALA A 438 2.60 -8.07 15.81
C ALA A 438 2.44 -7.87 17.33
N PHE A 439 3.53 -7.76 18.09
CA PHE A 439 3.48 -7.49 19.53
C PHE A 439 2.87 -6.14 19.89
N TRP A 440 3.04 -5.11 19.05
CA TRP A 440 2.26 -3.90 19.21
C TRP A 440 0.76 -4.21 19.07
N LYS A 441 0.38 -4.94 18.00
CA LYS A 441 -1.01 -5.25 17.68
C LYS A 441 -1.71 -6.15 18.71
N THR A 442 -1.00 -7.08 19.37
CA THR A 442 -1.60 -7.99 20.37
C THR A 442 -2.24 -7.27 21.55
N ASN A 443 -1.86 -6.02 21.81
CA ASN A 443 -2.45 -5.23 22.90
C ASN A 443 -3.82 -4.66 22.56
N TYR A 444 -4.28 -4.70 21.31
CA TYR A 444 -5.45 -3.95 20.86
C TYR A 444 -6.61 -4.84 20.42
N GLY A 445 -7.80 -4.55 20.94
CA GLY A 445 -9.07 -5.19 20.64
C GLY A 445 -9.47 -6.19 21.69
N PHE A 446 -10.67 -6.06 22.24
CA PHE A 446 -11.28 -7.13 23.02
C PHE A 446 -12.10 -8.00 22.07
N GLY A 447 -11.55 -9.16 21.69
CA GLY A 447 -12.11 -10.07 20.67
C GLY A 447 -13.41 -10.78 21.07
N GLY A 448 -14.07 -10.29 22.12
CA GLY A 448 -15.34 -10.80 22.62
C GLY A 448 -15.28 -12.27 23.02
N SER A 449 -16.32 -12.98 22.62
CA SER A 449 -16.61 -14.36 23.01
C SER A 449 -15.76 -15.41 22.29
N ASP A 450 -15.36 -15.17 21.04
CA ASP A 450 -14.61 -16.17 20.26
C ASP A 450 -13.20 -16.39 20.81
N GLU A 451 -12.47 -15.31 21.10
CA GLU A 451 -11.07 -15.43 21.48
C GLU A 451 -10.88 -16.12 22.83
N ALA A 452 -11.75 -15.80 23.80
CA ALA A 452 -11.73 -16.44 25.10
C ALA A 452 -12.21 -17.89 25.04
N PHE A 453 -13.17 -18.20 24.16
CA PHE A 453 -13.72 -19.54 23.99
C PHE A 453 -12.65 -20.60 23.65
N TYR A 454 -11.63 -20.24 22.88
CA TYR A 454 -10.53 -21.17 22.57
C TYR A 454 -9.76 -21.64 23.81
N LEU A 455 -9.82 -20.89 24.91
CA LEU A 455 -9.14 -21.18 26.17
C LEU A 455 -10.06 -21.83 27.22
N THR A 456 -11.38 -21.73 27.07
CA THR A 456 -12.32 -22.32 28.05
C THR A 456 -12.36 -23.85 27.95
N ILE A 457 -12.38 -24.41 26.73
CA ILE A 457 -12.35 -25.87 26.54
C ILE A 457 -11.07 -26.51 27.13
N PRO A 458 -9.83 -26.05 26.84
CA PRO A 458 -8.67 -26.63 27.51
C PRO A 458 -8.68 -26.42 29.03
N GLN A 459 -9.21 -25.30 29.54
CA GLN A 459 -9.37 -25.07 30.99
C GLN A 459 -10.30 -26.10 31.63
N ARG A 460 -11.50 -26.34 31.08
CA ARG A 460 -12.43 -27.34 31.64
C ARG A 460 -11.86 -28.75 31.61
N LEU A 461 -11.10 -29.10 30.56
CA LEU A 461 -10.39 -30.38 30.50
C LEU A 461 -9.31 -30.47 31.59
N ILE A 462 -8.64 -29.39 31.98
CA ILE A 462 -7.71 -29.40 33.12
C ILE A 462 -8.47 -29.62 34.44
N GLN A 463 -9.70 -29.10 34.56
CA GLN A 463 -10.57 -29.25 35.73
C GLN A 463 -11.23 -30.64 35.87
N GLY A 464 -11.04 -31.53 34.90
CA GLY A 464 -11.50 -32.92 34.97
C GLY A 464 -12.58 -33.29 33.95
N ASP A 465 -13.09 -32.35 33.17
CA ASP A 465 -14.10 -32.63 32.16
C ASP A 465 -13.56 -33.56 31.06
N ALA A 466 -14.47 -34.32 30.45
CA ALA A 466 -14.18 -35.24 29.36
C ALA A 466 -14.68 -34.72 28.00
N MET A 467 -13.84 -34.86 26.96
CA MET A 467 -14.26 -34.65 25.57
C MET A 467 -15.37 -35.64 25.19
N PHE A 468 -16.28 -35.23 24.30
CA PHE A 468 -17.43 -36.01 23.83
C PHE A 468 -18.45 -36.44 24.90
N SER A 469 -18.30 -36.00 26.15
CA SER A 469 -19.27 -36.20 27.23
C SER A 469 -19.71 -34.85 27.78
N ASP A 470 -18.76 -34.11 28.36
CA ASP A 470 -19.03 -32.88 29.10
C ASP A 470 -18.97 -31.64 28.20
N GLU A 471 -18.18 -31.72 27.12
CA GLU A 471 -18.08 -30.71 26.08
C GLU A 471 -18.81 -31.17 24.82
N TRP A 472 -19.82 -30.43 24.39
CA TRP A 472 -20.64 -30.75 23.22
C TRP A 472 -20.33 -29.89 22.00
N HIS A 473 -19.47 -28.86 22.10
CA HIS A 473 -19.10 -28.05 20.95
C HIS A 473 -18.21 -28.84 19.96
N LEU A 474 -18.50 -28.70 18.66
CA LEU A 474 -17.86 -29.52 17.62
C LEU A 474 -16.38 -29.18 17.37
N SER A 475 -15.91 -28.00 17.79
CA SER A 475 -14.50 -27.58 17.66
C SER A 475 -13.56 -28.11 18.74
N GLN A 476 -14.07 -28.87 19.72
CA GLN A 476 -13.34 -29.28 20.94
C GLN A 476 -12.05 -30.07 20.69
N LEU A 477 -11.92 -30.74 19.55
CA LEU A 477 -10.75 -31.57 19.24
C LEU A 477 -9.47 -30.74 19.17
N SER A 478 -9.58 -29.53 18.64
CA SER A 478 -8.45 -28.60 18.52
C SER A 478 -7.92 -28.14 19.88
N SER A 479 -8.79 -28.12 20.90
CA SER A 479 -8.46 -27.71 22.27
C SER A 479 -7.48 -28.65 22.95
N PHE A 480 -7.39 -29.91 22.50
CA PHE A 480 -6.35 -30.83 22.94
C PHE A 480 -4.94 -30.28 22.70
N LEU A 481 -4.74 -29.56 21.58
CA LEU A 481 -3.45 -28.97 21.23
C LEU A 481 -3.12 -27.74 22.09
N LEU A 482 -4.14 -27.08 22.65
CA LEU A 482 -3.99 -25.90 23.52
C LEU A 482 -3.88 -26.26 25.01
N LEU A 483 -4.24 -27.50 25.38
CA LEU A 483 -4.20 -27.97 26.76
C LEU A 483 -2.83 -27.77 27.42
N PRO A 484 -1.68 -28.09 26.77
CA PRO A 484 -0.37 -27.85 27.38
C PRO A 484 -0.12 -26.37 27.69
N PHE A 485 -0.59 -25.44 26.83
CA PHE A 485 -0.42 -24.01 27.05
C PHE A 485 -1.21 -23.54 28.28
N VAL A 486 -2.51 -23.86 28.35
CA VAL A 486 -3.36 -23.44 29.48
C VAL A 486 -2.91 -24.09 30.79
N TRP A 487 -2.49 -25.36 30.73
CA TRP A 487 -1.98 -26.08 31.90
C TRP A 487 -0.70 -25.45 32.44
N VAL A 488 0.28 -25.16 31.57
CA VAL A 488 1.51 -24.47 31.97
C VAL A 488 1.20 -23.10 32.54
N TYR A 489 0.36 -22.30 31.86
CA TYR A 489 -0.01 -20.96 32.31
C TYR A 489 -0.59 -20.99 33.72
N THR A 490 -1.70 -21.72 33.90
CA THR A 490 -2.44 -21.78 35.17
C THR A 490 -1.61 -22.41 36.30
N THR A 491 -0.70 -23.33 35.99
CA THR A 491 0.23 -23.92 36.98
C THR A 491 1.25 -22.90 37.49
N PHE A 492 1.77 -22.02 36.63
CA PHE A 492 2.78 -21.03 37.02
C PHE A 492 2.19 -19.75 37.62
N THR A 493 1.04 -19.29 37.13
CA THR A 493 0.40 -18.06 37.59
C THR A 493 -0.55 -18.30 38.76
N GLY A 494 -1.08 -19.52 38.91
CA GLY A 494 -2.14 -19.82 39.88
C GLY A 494 -3.51 -19.21 39.54
N SER A 495 -3.63 -18.51 38.41
CA SER A 495 -4.85 -17.84 37.96
C SER A 495 -4.94 -17.78 36.43
N THR A 496 -6.08 -17.34 35.91
CA THR A 496 -6.30 -17.05 34.48
C THR A 496 -6.08 -15.58 34.14
N GLU A 497 -5.71 -14.73 35.10
CA GLU A 497 -5.54 -13.29 34.91
C GLU A 497 -4.55 -13.02 33.77
N GLY A 498 -4.95 -12.23 32.76
CA GLY A 498 -4.12 -11.90 31.58
C GLY A 498 -3.84 -13.06 30.61
N ILE A 499 -4.50 -14.22 30.74
CA ILE A 499 -4.25 -15.40 29.90
C ILE A 499 -4.50 -15.13 28.41
N ILE A 500 -5.48 -14.28 28.06
CA ILE A 500 -5.82 -13.97 26.67
C ILE A 500 -4.66 -13.24 25.98
N LEU A 501 -4.10 -12.20 26.63
CA LEU A 501 -2.96 -11.48 26.08
C LEU A 501 -1.72 -12.38 25.95
N THR A 502 -1.50 -13.26 26.93
CA THR A 502 -0.40 -14.22 26.88
C THR A 502 -0.58 -15.23 25.74
N ALA A 503 -1.80 -15.72 25.51
CA ALA A 503 -2.12 -16.59 24.37
C ALA A 503 -1.84 -15.89 23.03
N ARG A 504 -2.10 -14.58 22.93
CA ARG A 504 -1.75 -13.80 21.74
C ARG A 504 -0.25 -13.71 21.49
N ILE A 505 0.52 -13.47 22.54
CA ILE A 505 1.99 -13.45 22.46
C ILE A 505 2.51 -14.83 22.03
N PHE A 506 1.95 -15.90 22.63
CA PHE A 506 2.33 -17.27 22.29
C PHE A 506 2.02 -17.61 20.83
N TYR A 507 0.85 -17.19 20.31
CA TYR A 507 0.52 -17.30 18.88
C TYR A 507 1.60 -16.66 18.00
N VAL A 508 2.01 -15.42 18.28
CA VAL A 508 3.05 -14.72 17.49
C VAL A 508 4.37 -15.49 17.46
N ILE A 509 4.77 -16.08 18.59
CA ILE A 509 5.99 -16.88 18.71
C ILE A 509 5.90 -18.15 17.86
N ILE A 510 4.81 -18.91 17.98
CA ILE A 510 4.59 -20.14 17.21
C ILE A 510 4.51 -19.84 15.71
N HIS A 511 3.77 -18.80 15.33
CA HIS A 511 3.62 -18.38 13.96
C HIS A 511 4.95 -17.91 13.33
N ALA A 512 5.78 -17.18 14.09
CA ALA A 512 7.13 -16.79 13.67
C ALA A 512 8.06 -18.01 13.51
N ALA A 513 7.95 -19.01 14.38
CA ALA A 513 8.71 -20.26 14.28
C ALA A 513 8.30 -21.05 13.03
N ALA A 514 7.00 -21.16 12.75
CA ALA A 514 6.47 -21.78 11.54
C ALA A 514 6.98 -21.07 10.27
N ALA A 515 6.88 -19.74 10.20
CA ALA A 515 7.39 -18.94 9.09
C ALA A 515 8.91 -19.12 8.88
N THR A 516 9.67 -19.19 9.97
CA THR A 516 11.12 -19.44 9.93
C THR A 516 11.44 -20.84 9.39
N LEU A 517 10.70 -21.86 9.83
CA LEU A 517 10.85 -23.22 9.31
C LEU A 517 10.55 -23.28 7.82
N ILE A 518 9.43 -22.69 7.40
CA ILE A 518 9.05 -22.60 5.98
C ILE A 518 10.19 -21.95 5.20
N TYR A 519 10.67 -20.78 5.61
CA TYR A 519 11.78 -20.08 4.96
C TYR A 519 13.00 -20.98 4.77
N PHE A 520 13.45 -21.67 5.81
CA PHE A 520 14.62 -22.54 5.70
C PHE A 520 14.42 -23.73 4.75
N LYS A 521 13.19 -24.26 4.64
CA LYS A 521 12.85 -25.33 3.71
C LYS A 521 12.72 -24.85 2.26
N ILE A 522 12.35 -23.59 2.03
CA ILE A 522 12.17 -23.03 0.67
C ILE A 522 13.24 -22.03 0.22
N LYS A 523 14.22 -21.64 1.05
CA LYS A 523 15.23 -20.60 0.70
C LYS A 523 16.02 -20.87 -0.58
N LYS A 524 16.15 -22.14 -0.99
CA LYS A 524 16.82 -22.54 -2.23
C LYS A 524 16.16 -21.96 -3.50
N TYR A 525 14.88 -21.60 -3.43
CA TYR A 525 14.13 -20.98 -4.53
C TYR A 525 14.39 -19.46 -4.65
N GLY A 526 15.26 -18.88 -3.81
CA GLY A 526 15.76 -17.52 -3.95
C GLY A 526 14.89 -16.48 -3.24
N ILE A 527 14.92 -15.23 -3.73
CA ILE A 527 14.35 -14.08 -3.02
C ILE A 527 12.83 -14.17 -2.80
N ILE A 528 12.10 -14.85 -3.69
CA ILE A 528 10.64 -15.03 -3.56
C ILE A 528 10.30 -15.82 -2.29
N SER A 529 11.19 -16.71 -1.84
CA SER A 529 11.02 -17.47 -0.59
C SER A 529 11.01 -16.58 0.66
N VAL A 530 11.70 -15.43 0.63
CA VAL A 530 11.66 -14.44 1.71
C VAL A 530 10.25 -13.87 1.82
N PHE A 531 9.68 -13.42 0.71
CA PHE A 531 8.34 -12.83 0.66
C PHE A 531 7.26 -13.86 0.96
N ALA A 532 7.37 -15.09 0.43
CA ALA A 532 6.44 -16.18 0.73
C ALA A 532 6.33 -16.44 2.24
N SER A 533 7.47 -16.47 2.93
CA SER A 533 7.52 -16.76 4.38
C SER A 533 7.12 -15.54 5.22
N PHE A 534 7.45 -14.33 4.76
CA PHE A 534 7.09 -13.09 5.45
C PHE A 534 5.59 -12.77 5.32
N PHE A 535 5.01 -12.90 4.12
CA PHE A 535 3.56 -12.69 3.92
C PHE A 535 2.73 -13.75 4.64
N TYR A 536 3.20 -15.00 4.66
CA TYR A 536 2.64 -16.01 5.55
C TYR A 536 2.60 -15.56 7.02
N PHE A 537 3.69 -14.97 7.53
CA PHE A 537 3.77 -14.49 8.92
C PHE A 537 2.91 -13.24 9.20
N ILE A 538 2.84 -12.31 8.25
CA ILE A 538 2.04 -11.09 8.43
C ILE A 538 0.57 -11.44 8.39
N TYR A 539 0.15 -12.32 7.49
CA TYR A 539 -1.21 -12.83 7.44
C TYR A 539 -1.63 -13.48 8.76
N THR A 540 -2.85 -13.22 9.20
CA THR A 540 -3.42 -13.82 10.41
C THR A 540 -4.89 -14.09 10.09
N PRO A 541 -5.34 -15.35 10.13
CA PRO A 541 -6.75 -15.68 9.92
C PRO A 541 -7.67 -14.79 10.74
N TYR A 542 -8.59 -14.09 10.08
CA TYR A 542 -9.54 -13.16 10.73
C TYR A 542 -8.90 -11.98 11.49
N ASN A 543 -7.59 -11.79 11.39
CA ASN A 543 -6.77 -11.00 12.32
C ASN A 543 -7.02 -11.34 13.81
N ILE A 544 -7.46 -12.57 14.09
CA ILE A 544 -7.52 -13.12 15.44
C ILE A 544 -6.14 -13.65 15.76
N MET A 545 -5.36 -12.91 16.54
CA MET A 545 -3.99 -13.26 16.88
C MET A 545 -3.92 -14.31 17.99
N SER A 546 -4.69 -15.39 17.88
CA SER A 546 -4.71 -16.50 18.84
C SER A 546 -4.54 -17.84 18.15
N LEU A 547 -4.01 -18.83 18.87
CA LEU A 547 -4.03 -20.21 18.42
C LEU A 547 -5.46 -20.74 18.56
N ASN A 548 -6.08 -21.06 17.43
CA ASN A 548 -7.43 -21.61 17.33
C ASN A 548 -7.46 -22.65 16.20
N TYR A 549 -8.60 -23.31 15.99
CA TYR A 549 -8.71 -24.34 14.97
C TYR A 549 -8.43 -23.82 13.55
N ASP A 550 -8.72 -22.56 13.25
CA ASP A 550 -8.46 -21.94 11.95
C ASP A 550 -6.95 -21.68 11.74
N SER A 551 -6.31 -20.98 12.68
CA SER A 551 -4.89 -20.62 12.60
C SER A 551 -3.98 -21.85 12.72
N MET A 552 -4.24 -22.74 13.68
CA MET A 552 -3.52 -24.00 13.81
C MET A 552 -3.77 -24.92 12.62
N GLY A 553 -5.00 -24.97 12.09
CA GLY A 553 -5.32 -25.78 10.91
C GLY A 553 -4.52 -25.37 9.68
N VAL A 554 -4.39 -24.06 9.43
CA VAL A 554 -3.51 -23.53 8.36
C VAL A 554 -2.04 -23.86 8.63
N GLU A 555 -1.55 -23.56 9.83
CA GLU A 555 -0.16 -23.79 10.24
C GLU A 555 0.26 -25.24 10.10
N LEU A 556 -0.51 -26.16 10.69
CA LEU A 556 -0.17 -27.57 10.72
C LEU A 556 -0.28 -28.20 9.34
N THR A 557 -1.27 -27.79 8.52
CA THR A 557 -1.39 -28.29 7.14
C THR A 557 -0.20 -27.83 6.28
N VAL A 558 0.19 -26.57 6.36
CA VAL A 558 1.33 -26.06 5.57
C VAL A 558 2.65 -26.66 6.03
N LEU A 559 2.86 -26.82 7.35
CA LEU A 559 4.07 -27.43 7.89
C LEU A 559 4.15 -28.91 7.50
N SER A 560 3.04 -29.65 7.59
CA SER A 560 2.99 -31.05 7.14
C SER A 560 3.44 -31.16 5.69
N GLY A 561 2.83 -30.38 4.79
CA GLY A 561 3.12 -30.39 3.37
C GLY A 561 4.54 -29.95 3.03
N VAL A 562 5.02 -28.83 3.59
CA VAL A 562 6.36 -28.29 3.33
C VAL A 562 7.43 -29.25 3.84
N LEU A 563 7.26 -29.84 5.03
CA LEU A 563 8.18 -30.84 5.56
C LEU A 563 8.21 -32.09 4.69
N LEU A 564 7.07 -32.56 4.18
CA LEU A 564 7.03 -33.71 3.27
C LEU A 564 7.67 -33.41 1.91
N ALA A 565 7.35 -32.25 1.32
CA ALA A 565 7.85 -31.84 0.01
C ALA A 565 9.36 -31.58 -0.04
N THR A 566 9.95 -31.30 1.13
CA THR A 566 11.38 -30.97 1.26
C THR A 566 12.15 -31.99 2.10
N ALA A 567 11.55 -33.15 2.37
CA ALA A 567 12.19 -34.20 3.15
C ALA A 567 13.39 -34.78 2.39
N ASP A 568 14.48 -34.96 3.14
CA ASP A 568 15.45 -35.99 2.81
C ASP A 568 14.82 -37.33 3.19
N TYR A 569 14.35 -38.08 2.20
CA TYR A 569 13.54 -39.29 2.40
C TYR A 569 14.29 -40.43 3.10
N ASP A 570 15.60 -40.31 3.27
CA ASP A 570 16.40 -41.24 4.06
C ASP A 570 16.34 -40.91 5.57
N LYS A 571 15.97 -39.68 5.94
CA LYS A 571 15.87 -39.19 7.33
C LYS A 571 14.45 -39.31 7.88
N LYS A 572 14.31 -40.08 8.95
CA LYS A 572 13.03 -40.46 9.56
C LYS A 572 12.32 -39.29 10.27
N LEU A 573 13.07 -38.48 11.02
CA LEU A 573 12.50 -37.47 11.93
C LEU A 573 11.62 -36.45 11.21
N GLN A 574 12.08 -35.91 10.07
CA GLN A 574 11.30 -34.92 9.32
C GLN A 574 9.97 -35.49 8.81
N LEU A 575 9.95 -36.77 8.42
CA LEU A 575 8.74 -37.45 7.98
C LEU A 575 7.76 -37.69 9.13
N ILE A 576 8.28 -38.09 10.30
CA ILE A 576 7.49 -38.25 11.52
C ILE A 576 6.87 -36.90 11.92
N PHE A 577 7.65 -35.81 11.95
CA PHE A 577 7.11 -34.47 12.24
C PHE A 577 6.06 -34.01 11.22
N SER A 578 6.25 -34.32 9.93
CA SER A 578 5.26 -34.03 8.90
C SER A 578 3.93 -34.77 9.16
N GLY A 579 3.99 -36.04 9.58
CA GLY A 579 2.82 -36.82 9.98
C GLY A 579 2.15 -36.31 11.26
N LEU A 580 2.93 -35.94 12.27
CA LEU A 580 2.45 -35.30 13.50
C LEU A 580 1.67 -34.02 13.19
N CYS A 581 2.21 -33.18 12.30
CA CYS A 581 1.51 -31.97 11.85
C CYS A 581 0.19 -32.30 11.14
N LEU A 582 0.13 -33.33 10.28
CA LEU A 582 -1.14 -33.71 9.65
C LEU A 582 -2.18 -34.15 10.70
N ALA A 583 -1.79 -34.99 11.65
CA ALA A 583 -2.70 -35.42 12.72
C ALA A 583 -3.21 -34.23 13.54
N GLY A 584 -2.35 -33.25 13.84
CA GLY A 584 -2.76 -32.02 14.51
C GLY A 584 -3.74 -31.20 13.65
N ALA A 585 -3.50 -31.09 12.34
CA ALA A 585 -4.43 -30.43 11.42
C ALA A 585 -5.80 -31.15 11.37
N VAL A 586 -5.84 -32.48 11.49
CA VAL A 586 -7.09 -33.26 11.58
C VAL A 586 -7.85 -32.95 12.87
N LEU A 587 -7.15 -32.72 13.99
CA LEU A 587 -7.80 -32.24 15.23
C LEU A 587 -8.40 -30.83 15.06
N CYS A 588 -7.83 -30.00 14.18
CA CYS A 588 -8.42 -28.71 13.83
C CYS A 588 -9.61 -28.82 12.86
N CYS A 589 -9.53 -29.72 11.87
CA CYS A 589 -10.57 -29.98 10.89
C CYS A 589 -10.64 -31.49 10.59
N PRO A 590 -11.59 -32.24 11.18
CA PRO A 590 -11.65 -33.70 11.05
C PRO A 590 -11.71 -34.22 9.61
N TYR A 591 -12.29 -33.42 8.71
CA TYR A 591 -12.45 -33.77 7.30
C TYR A 591 -11.10 -33.88 6.59
N LEU A 592 -10.02 -33.29 7.14
CA LEU A 592 -8.66 -33.43 6.62
C LEU A 592 -8.10 -34.85 6.73
N ALA A 593 -8.74 -35.76 7.46
CA ALA A 593 -8.38 -37.18 7.48
C ALA A 593 -8.37 -37.78 6.06
N ILE A 594 -9.15 -37.21 5.14
CA ILE A 594 -9.13 -37.58 3.72
C ILE A 594 -7.75 -37.45 3.08
N LEU A 595 -6.91 -36.50 3.53
CA LEU A 595 -5.56 -36.31 3.00
C LEU A 595 -4.66 -37.52 3.31
N TYR A 596 -4.83 -38.14 4.48
CA TYR A 596 -4.10 -39.37 4.82
C TYR A 596 -4.50 -40.52 3.90
N LEU A 597 -5.81 -40.70 3.67
CA LEU A 597 -6.35 -41.72 2.77
C LEU A 597 -5.88 -41.50 1.32
N LEU A 598 -5.93 -40.25 0.83
CA LEU A 598 -5.43 -39.90 -0.50
C LEU A 598 -3.93 -40.15 -0.62
N TYR A 599 -3.14 -39.89 0.42
CA TYR A 599 -1.72 -40.18 0.42
C TYR A 599 -1.44 -41.69 0.38
N ALA A 600 -2.22 -42.50 1.12
CA ALA A 600 -2.16 -43.96 1.06
C ALA A 600 -2.50 -44.49 -0.35
N ILE A 601 -3.54 -43.95 -0.99
CA ILE A 601 -3.90 -44.28 -2.38
C ILE A 601 -2.75 -43.90 -3.33
N CYS A 602 -2.18 -42.70 -3.18
CA CYS A 602 -1.05 -42.25 -3.99
C CYS A 602 0.20 -43.13 -3.82
N MET A 603 0.45 -43.64 -2.61
CA MET A 603 1.49 -44.63 -2.34
C MET A 603 1.20 -45.96 -3.04
N GLY A 604 -0.04 -46.44 -3.01
CA GLY A 604 -0.46 -47.63 -3.78
C GLY A 604 -0.24 -47.46 -5.29
N VAL A 605 -0.64 -46.31 -5.84
CA VAL A 605 -0.40 -45.97 -7.26
C VAL A 605 1.10 -45.87 -7.56
N HIS A 606 1.91 -45.31 -6.67
CA HIS A 606 3.37 -45.28 -6.80
C HIS A 606 3.94 -46.71 -6.94
N MET A 607 3.48 -47.66 -6.13
CA MET A 607 3.94 -49.05 -6.21
C MET A 607 3.62 -49.71 -7.56
N LEU A 608 2.48 -49.39 -8.17
CA LEU A 608 2.08 -49.88 -9.49
C LEU A 608 2.90 -49.25 -10.62
N LEU A 609 3.28 -47.98 -10.47
CA LEU A 609 3.95 -47.20 -11.51
C LEU A 609 5.48 -47.21 -11.42
N ARG A 610 6.07 -47.57 -10.27
CA ARG A 610 7.54 -47.47 -10.04
C ARG A 610 8.40 -48.24 -11.06
N LYS A 611 7.86 -49.30 -11.67
CA LYS A 611 8.55 -50.13 -12.67
C LYS A 611 8.30 -49.72 -14.14
N LYS A 612 7.36 -48.80 -14.41
CA LYS A 612 6.98 -48.39 -15.78
C LYS A 612 7.73 -47.13 -16.20
N ASP A 613 8.08 -46.93 -17.47
CA ASP A 613 8.78 -45.70 -17.92
C ASP A 613 7.84 -44.52 -18.23
N ILE A 614 7.21 -43.94 -17.19
CA ILE A 614 6.29 -42.79 -17.32
C ILE A 614 6.78 -41.61 -16.46
N LYS A 615 6.76 -40.38 -17.00
CA LYS A 615 7.15 -39.15 -16.27
C LYS A 615 6.00 -38.58 -15.42
N PHE A 616 5.61 -39.29 -14.35
CA PHE A 616 4.49 -38.90 -13.48
C PHE A 616 4.93 -38.40 -12.08
N ALA A 617 4.15 -37.50 -11.46
CA ALA A 617 4.48 -36.94 -10.13
C ALA A 617 4.52 -37.99 -9.02
N LEU A 618 3.64 -38.99 -9.09
CA LEU A 618 3.59 -40.07 -8.11
C LEU A 618 4.76 -41.05 -8.19
N LYS A 619 5.76 -40.86 -9.06
CA LYS A 619 7.02 -41.63 -9.02
C LYS A 619 8.05 -41.13 -7.99
N SER A 620 7.83 -39.96 -7.40
CA SER A 620 8.73 -39.42 -6.38
C SER A 620 8.91 -40.39 -5.21
N LYS A 621 10.11 -40.43 -4.60
CA LYS A 621 10.39 -41.18 -3.36
C LYS A 621 9.50 -40.72 -2.20
N MET A 622 8.85 -39.55 -2.33
CA MET A 622 7.81 -39.08 -1.42
C MET A 622 6.71 -40.12 -1.21
N PHE A 623 6.30 -40.84 -2.26
CA PHE A 623 5.24 -41.84 -2.19
C PHE A 623 5.75 -43.27 -1.95
N ALA A 624 7.03 -43.44 -1.58
CA ALA A 624 7.56 -44.76 -1.28
C ALA A 624 6.93 -45.32 0.02
N PRO A 625 6.72 -46.65 0.12
CA PRO A 625 6.17 -47.27 1.33
C PRO A 625 6.94 -46.93 2.61
N ARG A 626 8.28 -46.83 2.52
CA ARG A 626 9.12 -46.40 3.65
C ARG A 626 8.81 -44.97 4.10
N THR A 627 8.60 -44.05 3.16
CA THR A 627 8.25 -42.65 3.46
C THR A 627 6.89 -42.58 4.12
N PHE A 628 5.91 -43.30 3.55
CA PHE A 628 4.57 -43.41 4.09
C PHE A 628 4.54 -44.04 5.50
N LEU A 629 5.40 -45.03 5.77
CA LEU A 629 5.53 -45.64 7.09
C LEU A 629 5.97 -44.64 8.16
N PHE A 630 7.05 -43.89 7.94
CA PHE A 630 7.53 -42.91 8.93
C PHE A 630 6.59 -41.72 9.08
N PHE A 631 5.95 -41.30 7.99
CA PHE A 631 4.87 -40.31 8.07
C PHE A 631 3.70 -40.84 8.91
N SER A 632 3.25 -42.07 8.67
CA SER A 632 2.17 -42.71 9.43
C SER A 632 2.55 -42.90 10.90
N ALA A 633 3.81 -43.20 11.21
CA ALA A 633 4.28 -43.28 12.60
C ALA A 633 4.06 -41.96 13.36
N GLY A 634 4.27 -40.82 12.69
CA GLY A 634 3.92 -39.51 13.26
C GLY A 634 2.41 -39.33 13.46
N VAL A 635 1.61 -39.69 12.46
CA VAL A 635 0.14 -39.62 12.56
C VAL A 635 -0.38 -40.45 13.75
N PHE A 636 0.06 -41.71 13.82
CA PHE A 636 -0.37 -42.63 14.88
C PHE A 636 0.18 -42.25 16.25
N ALA A 637 1.36 -41.63 16.34
CA ALA A 637 1.88 -41.15 17.62
C ALA A 637 0.95 -40.11 18.26
N LEU A 638 0.54 -39.08 17.52
CA LEU A 638 -0.39 -38.08 18.07
C LEU A 638 -1.79 -38.66 18.28
N ALA A 639 -2.27 -39.49 17.34
CA ALA A 639 -3.57 -40.15 17.48
C ALA A 639 -3.62 -41.06 18.72
N ALA A 640 -2.55 -41.80 19.04
CA ALA A 640 -2.49 -42.63 20.23
C ALA A 640 -2.54 -41.80 21.51
N VAL A 641 -1.76 -40.70 21.58
CA VAL A 641 -1.78 -39.81 22.77
C VAL A 641 -3.17 -39.18 22.93
N PHE A 642 -3.79 -38.72 21.84
CA PHE A 642 -5.16 -38.19 21.86
C PHE A 642 -6.17 -39.24 22.35
N LEU A 643 -6.14 -40.45 21.78
CA LEU A 643 -7.07 -41.53 22.16
C LEU A 643 -6.87 -41.97 23.62
N ILE A 644 -5.63 -42.07 24.10
CA ILE A 644 -5.35 -42.38 25.51
C ILE A 644 -5.94 -41.27 26.40
N PHE A 645 -5.72 -40.00 26.06
CA PHE A 645 -6.26 -38.88 26.83
C PHE A 645 -7.79 -38.89 26.87
N THR A 646 -8.46 -39.12 25.74
CA THR A 646 -9.92 -39.16 25.67
C THR A 646 -10.50 -40.38 26.38
N LEU A 647 -10.01 -41.58 26.06
CA LEU A 647 -10.60 -42.84 26.54
C LEU A 647 -10.31 -43.14 28.03
N THR A 648 -9.35 -42.44 28.64
CA THR A 648 -9.16 -42.49 30.10
C THR A 648 -10.22 -41.72 30.88
N ARG A 649 -11.04 -40.91 30.20
CA ARG A 649 -12.04 -40.02 30.81
C ARG A 649 -13.48 -40.27 30.36
N VAL A 650 -13.68 -40.88 29.20
CA VAL A 650 -15.01 -41.23 28.67
C VAL A 650 -14.99 -42.61 28.04
N SER A 651 -16.06 -43.38 28.23
CA SER A 651 -16.21 -44.69 27.59
C SER A 651 -16.65 -44.53 26.12
N ILE A 652 -16.30 -45.50 25.27
CA ILE A 652 -16.76 -45.49 23.86
C ILE A 652 -18.29 -45.47 23.77
N GLY A 653 -18.98 -46.18 24.68
CA GLY A 653 -20.44 -46.19 24.75
C GLY A 653 -21.03 -44.80 25.01
N ASP A 654 -20.43 -44.04 25.93
CA ASP A 654 -20.87 -42.68 26.26
C ASP A 654 -20.61 -41.70 25.11
N ILE A 655 -19.52 -41.87 24.36
CA ILE A 655 -19.27 -41.10 23.13
C ILE A 655 -20.43 -41.29 22.14
N PHE A 656 -20.81 -42.55 21.85
CA PHE A 656 -21.92 -42.83 20.93
C PHE A 656 -23.28 -42.36 21.46
N LYS A 657 -23.46 -42.34 22.78
CA LYS A 657 -24.66 -41.82 23.43
C LYS A 657 -24.79 -40.30 23.27
N ASN A 658 -23.70 -39.54 23.42
CA ASN A 658 -23.70 -38.08 23.37
C ASN A 658 -23.61 -37.50 21.95
N LEU A 659 -22.94 -38.19 21.01
CA LEU A 659 -22.70 -37.69 19.66
C LEU A 659 -23.96 -37.23 18.90
N PRO A 660 -25.12 -37.93 18.96
CA PRO A 660 -26.34 -37.46 18.33
C PRO A 660 -26.80 -36.08 18.84
N GLU A 661 -26.62 -35.77 20.12
CA GLU A 661 -27.00 -34.47 20.69
C GLU A 661 -26.02 -33.36 20.28
N MET A 662 -24.73 -33.69 20.15
CA MET A 662 -23.72 -32.75 19.62
C MET A 662 -24.02 -32.35 18.16
N LEU A 663 -24.49 -33.30 17.34
CA LEU A 663 -24.82 -33.06 15.94
C LEU A 663 -26.13 -32.30 15.72
N LYS A 664 -26.92 -32.07 16.78
CA LYS A 664 -28.13 -31.22 16.75
C LYS A 664 -27.83 -29.74 16.98
N ASP A 665 -26.57 -29.32 16.90
CA ASP A 665 -26.21 -27.90 17.09
C ASP A 665 -26.92 -27.00 16.05
N PRO A 666 -27.73 -26.02 16.49
CA PRO A 666 -28.49 -25.17 15.57
C PRO A 666 -27.59 -24.28 14.69
N GLU A 667 -26.36 -24.00 15.09
CA GLU A 667 -25.40 -23.21 14.29
C GLU A 667 -24.74 -24.05 13.17
N HIS A 668 -24.85 -25.39 13.25
CA HIS A 668 -24.29 -26.34 12.28
C HIS A 668 -25.34 -27.36 11.79
N PRO A 669 -26.40 -26.92 11.11
CA PRO A 669 -27.42 -27.83 10.60
C PRO A 669 -26.84 -28.80 9.55
N SER A 670 -27.45 -29.99 9.45
CA SER A 670 -27.10 -30.97 8.42
C SER A 670 -27.46 -30.44 7.03
N ILE A 671 -26.43 -30.16 6.23
CA ILE A 671 -26.58 -29.67 4.85
C ILE A 671 -26.14 -30.79 3.89
N PRO A 672 -26.93 -31.12 2.85
CA PRO A 672 -26.54 -32.11 1.85
C PRO A 672 -25.18 -31.80 1.20
N PHE A 673 -24.39 -32.85 0.94
CA PHE A 673 -23.06 -32.69 0.36
C PHE A 673 -23.06 -32.01 -1.02
N SER A 674 -24.07 -32.28 -1.86
CA SER A 674 -24.27 -31.61 -3.15
C SER A 674 -24.42 -30.08 -2.99
N THR A 675 -25.17 -29.64 -1.98
CA THR A 675 -25.31 -28.22 -1.63
C THR A 675 -24.00 -27.61 -1.15
N LYS A 676 -23.18 -28.35 -0.39
CA LYS A 676 -21.84 -27.89 0.02
C LYS A 676 -20.90 -27.69 -1.17
N ILE A 677 -20.95 -28.57 -2.18
CA ILE A 677 -20.21 -28.39 -3.44
C ILE A 677 -20.68 -27.12 -4.16
N GLY A 678 -21.99 -26.95 -4.35
CA GLY A 678 -22.55 -25.77 -5.02
C GLY A 678 -22.17 -24.46 -4.32
N THR A 679 -22.32 -24.44 -2.99
CA THR A 679 -22.00 -23.26 -2.17
C THR A 679 -20.51 -22.93 -2.16
N TYR A 680 -19.60 -23.91 -2.24
CA TYR A 680 -18.16 -23.67 -2.32
C TYR A 680 -17.81 -22.80 -3.53
N PHE A 681 -18.29 -23.18 -4.71
CA PHE A 681 -18.05 -22.41 -5.93
C PHE A 681 -18.82 -21.09 -5.92
N SER A 682 -20.08 -21.06 -5.48
CA SER A 682 -20.83 -19.80 -5.44
C SER A 682 -20.22 -18.79 -4.48
N SER A 683 -19.68 -19.22 -3.33
CA SER A 683 -18.99 -18.34 -2.38
C SER A 683 -17.72 -17.73 -2.98
N ILE A 684 -16.98 -18.48 -3.81
CA ILE A 684 -15.83 -17.95 -4.55
C ILE A 684 -16.28 -16.95 -5.62
N PHE A 685 -17.25 -17.33 -6.47
CA PHE A 685 -17.71 -16.48 -7.58
C PHE A 685 -18.36 -15.18 -7.11
N ASN A 686 -19.03 -15.22 -5.95
CA ASN A 686 -19.74 -14.08 -5.38
C ASN A 686 -18.95 -13.38 -4.26
N MET A 687 -17.65 -13.64 -4.11
CA MET A 687 -16.83 -12.99 -3.07
C MET A 687 -16.84 -11.45 -3.20
N GLN A 688 -16.98 -10.95 -4.44
CA GLN A 688 -17.12 -9.54 -4.77
C GLN A 688 -17.92 -9.45 -6.09
N PRO A 689 -18.86 -8.50 -6.27
CA PRO A 689 -19.78 -8.47 -7.42
C PRO A 689 -19.15 -8.49 -8.83
N HIS A 690 -17.91 -7.98 -8.95
CA HIS A 690 -17.14 -7.88 -10.18
C HIS A 690 -16.00 -8.91 -10.27
N PHE A 691 -15.80 -9.76 -9.26
CA PHE A 691 -14.75 -10.78 -9.28
C PHE A 691 -14.93 -11.79 -10.43
N LYS A 692 -16.16 -12.05 -10.86
CA LYS A 692 -16.47 -12.87 -12.04
C LYS A 692 -15.68 -12.48 -13.29
N TYR A 693 -15.37 -11.19 -13.48
CA TYR A 693 -14.57 -10.73 -14.61
C TYR A 693 -13.10 -11.16 -14.53
N ALA A 694 -12.55 -11.24 -13.31
CA ALA A 694 -11.21 -11.79 -13.09
C ALA A 694 -11.18 -13.28 -13.46
N VAL A 695 -12.23 -14.03 -13.07
CA VAL A 695 -12.37 -15.46 -13.42
C VAL A 695 -12.52 -15.65 -14.93
N TYR A 696 -13.33 -14.84 -15.61
CA TYR A 696 -13.49 -14.91 -17.07
C TYR A 696 -12.19 -14.57 -17.81
N ALA A 697 -11.48 -13.51 -17.40
CA ALA A 697 -10.18 -13.16 -17.97
C ALA A 697 -9.15 -14.26 -17.75
N TYR A 698 -9.09 -14.84 -16.56
CA TYR A 698 -8.22 -15.97 -16.25
C TYR A 698 -8.58 -17.21 -17.08
N GLY A 699 -9.87 -17.53 -17.21
CA GLY A 699 -10.38 -18.63 -18.02
C GLY A 699 -10.01 -18.51 -19.50
N ALA A 700 -10.18 -17.32 -20.09
CA ALA A 700 -9.74 -17.04 -21.46
C ALA A 700 -8.22 -17.20 -21.63
N MET A 701 -7.44 -16.72 -20.66
CA MET A 701 -5.98 -16.91 -20.65
C MET A 701 -5.59 -18.39 -20.51
N MET A 702 -6.30 -19.18 -19.70
CA MET A 702 -6.07 -20.61 -19.55
C MET A 702 -6.34 -21.35 -20.87
N LEU A 703 -7.42 -21.02 -21.57
CA LEU A 703 -7.72 -21.55 -22.90
C LEU A 703 -6.62 -21.19 -23.90
N ALA A 704 -6.14 -19.94 -23.89
CA ALA A 704 -5.04 -19.51 -24.72
C ALA A 704 -3.74 -20.30 -24.44
N MET A 705 -3.41 -20.60 -23.18
CA MET A 705 -2.26 -21.45 -22.83
C MET A 705 -2.43 -22.91 -23.28
N ILE A 706 -3.65 -23.44 -23.28
CA ILE A 706 -3.92 -24.81 -23.76
C ILE A 706 -3.73 -24.89 -25.28
N ILE A 707 -4.21 -23.88 -26.02
CA ILE A 707 -4.11 -23.81 -27.48
C ILE A 707 -2.66 -23.55 -27.92
N ASP A 708 -1.92 -22.72 -27.18
CA ASP A 708 -0.53 -22.40 -27.49
C ASP A 708 0.42 -23.57 -27.18
N LYS A 709 0.69 -24.37 -28.22
CA LYS A 709 1.66 -25.48 -28.18
C LYS A 709 3.10 -25.01 -27.89
N LYS A 710 3.41 -23.72 -28.09
CA LYS A 710 4.73 -23.11 -27.86
C LYS A 710 4.75 -22.18 -26.65
N ARG A 711 3.78 -22.29 -25.71
CA ARG A 711 3.67 -21.44 -24.50
C ARG A 711 4.94 -21.27 -23.68
N MET A 712 5.86 -22.23 -23.72
CA MET A 712 7.16 -22.16 -23.05
C MET A 712 8.08 -21.07 -23.63
N LEU A 713 7.79 -20.60 -24.84
CA LEU A 713 8.48 -19.48 -25.49
C LEU A 713 7.80 -18.13 -25.23
N HIS A 714 6.62 -18.12 -24.60
CA HIS A 714 5.79 -16.93 -24.36
C HIS A 714 5.47 -16.72 -22.86
N ARG A 715 6.35 -17.23 -21.97
CA ARG A 715 6.11 -17.27 -20.51
C ARG A 715 5.85 -15.88 -19.94
N SER A 716 6.57 -14.87 -20.39
CA SER A 716 6.41 -13.50 -19.90
C SER A 716 5.03 -12.93 -20.18
N VAL A 717 4.42 -13.23 -21.33
CA VAL A 717 3.09 -12.73 -21.70
C VAL A 717 2.02 -13.27 -20.76
N TYR A 718 2.01 -14.59 -20.56
CA TYR A 718 1.07 -15.24 -19.65
C TYR A 718 1.27 -14.81 -18.19
N LEU A 719 2.51 -14.58 -17.78
CA LEU A 719 2.81 -14.06 -16.45
C LEU A 719 2.28 -12.63 -16.29
N ILE A 720 2.48 -11.73 -17.27
CA ILE A 720 1.93 -10.36 -17.23
C ILE A 720 0.41 -10.39 -17.09
N ILE A 721 -0.28 -11.17 -17.93
CA ILE A 721 -1.75 -11.25 -17.92
C ILE A 721 -2.24 -11.82 -16.59
N THR A 722 -1.65 -12.91 -16.10
CA THR A 722 -2.02 -13.50 -14.80
C THR A 722 -1.80 -12.51 -13.67
N THR A 723 -0.67 -11.82 -13.64
CA THR A 723 -0.38 -10.83 -12.62
C THR A 723 -1.33 -9.63 -12.71
N ALA A 724 -1.73 -9.21 -13.91
CA ALA A 724 -2.75 -8.17 -14.08
C ALA A 724 -4.12 -8.61 -13.53
N VAL A 725 -4.52 -9.88 -13.72
CA VAL A 725 -5.75 -10.44 -13.13
C VAL A 725 -5.68 -10.43 -11.59
N VAL A 726 -4.53 -10.79 -11.02
CA VAL A 726 -4.32 -10.73 -9.56
C VAL A 726 -4.38 -9.29 -9.05
N ILE A 727 -3.69 -8.36 -9.72
CA ILE A 727 -3.72 -6.93 -9.36
C ILE A 727 -5.14 -6.37 -9.45
N PHE A 728 -5.89 -6.72 -10.50
CA PHE A 728 -7.29 -6.34 -10.63
C PHE A 728 -8.13 -6.87 -9.46
N THR A 729 -7.92 -8.13 -9.06
CA THR A 729 -8.62 -8.70 -7.91
C THR A 729 -8.27 -7.98 -6.61
N TYR A 730 -7.01 -7.60 -6.42
CA TYR A 730 -6.57 -6.77 -5.30
C TYR A 730 -7.27 -5.40 -5.30
N VAL A 731 -7.38 -4.74 -6.45
CA VAL A 731 -8.12 -3.47 -6.55
C VAL A 731 -9.59 -3.63 -6.15
N LEU A 732 -10.24 -4.75 -6.51
CA LEU A 732 -11.63 -5.02 -6.16
C LEU A 732 -11.87 -5.17 -4.65
N ILE A 733 -10.92 -5.71 -3.91
CA ILE A 733 -11.06 -5.93 -2.45
C ILE A 733 -10.54 -4.76 -1.61
N LEU A 734 -9.79 -3.83 -2.19
CA LEU A 734 -9.18 -2.71 -1.47
C LEU A 734 -10.16 -1.85 -0.63
N PRO A 735 -11.39 -1.52 -1.11
CA PRO A 735 -12.31 -0.67 -0.33
C PRO A 735 -12.68 -1.26 1.03
N ASP A 736 -12.85 -2.58 1.11
CA ASP A 736 -13.39 -3.29 2.28
C ASP A 736 -12.30 -4.03 3.08
N LEU A 737 -11.03 -3.65 2.89
CA LEU A 737 -9.87 -4.35 3.43
C LEU A 737 -9.81 -4.32 4.98
N GLY A 738 -10.38 -3.29 5.59
CA GLY A 738 -10.44 -3.09 7.04
C GLY A 738 -11.68 -3.69 7.71
N THR A 739 -12.64 -4.20 6.92
CA THR A 739 -13.98 -4.59 7.40
C THR A 739 -14.33 -6.03 7.06
N SER A 740 -14.26 -6.45 5.79
CA SER A 740 -14.82 -7.75 5.35
C SER A 740 -13.97 -8.54 4.35
N THR A 741 -12.89 -7.98 3.81
CA THR A 741 -12.08 -8.66 2.78
C THR A 741 -10.65 -8.98 3.19
N TYR A 742 -10.35 -8.89 4.49
CA TYR A 742 -9.01 -9.12 5.05
C TYR A 742 -8.46 -10.54 4.77
N ASN A 743 -9.30 -11.58 4.76
CA ASN A 743 -8.88 -12.94 4.37
C ASN A 743 -8.74 -13.09 2.85
N SER A 744 -9.53 -12.33 2.08
CA SER A 744 -9.60 -12.39 0.62
C SER A 744 -8.26 -12.06 -0.06
N ILE A 745 -7.34 -11.37 0.63
CA ILE A 745 -5.99 -11.05 0.14
C ILE A 745 -5.22 -12.32 -0.28
N MET A 746 -5.49 -13.44 0.38
CA MET A 746 -4.77 -14.70 0.14
C MET A 746 -5.31 -15.46 -1.08
N PHE A 747 -6.53 -15.19 -1.53
CA PHE A 747 -7.14 -16.00 -2.60
C PHE A 747 -6.50 -15.83 -4.01
N PRO A 748 -6.22 -14.60 -4.51
CA PRO A 748 -5.84 -14.39 -5.91
C PRO A 748 -4.54 -15.09 -6.35
N LEU A 749 -3.64 -15.39 -5.41
CA LEU A 749 -2.37 -16.05 -5.70
C LEU A 749 -2.51 -17.46 -6.27
N ILE A 750 -3.68 -18.10 -6.12
CA ILE A 750 -3.96 -19.38 -6.76
C ILE A 750 -3.77 -19.31 -8.29
N PHE A 751 -4.16 -18.19 -8.92
CA PHE A 751 -3.99 -17.96 -10.36
C PHE A 751 -2.51 -17.95 -10.75
N ILE A 752 -1.67 -17.30 -9.95
CA ILE A 752 -0.22 -17.29 -10.14
C ILE A 752 0.37 -18.68 -9.97
N GLY A 753 -0.09 -19.43 -8.98
CA GLY A 753 0.37 -20.80 -8.74
C GLY A 753 0.09 -21.71 -9.92
N ILE A 754 -1.15 -21.73 -10.41
CA ILE A 754 -1.57 -22.56 -11.56
C ILE A 754 -0.79 -22.16 -12.82
N THR A 755 -0.76 -20.87 -13.16
CA THR A 755 -0.02 -20.39 -14.34
C THR A 755 1.46 -20.74 -14.24
N SER A 756 2.09 -20.48 -13.09
CA SER A 756 3.52 -20.72 -12.92
C SER A 756 3.86 -22.20 -13.01
N TYR A 757 3.05 -23.09 -12.42
CA TYR A 757 3.27 -24.53 -12.49
C TYR A 757 3.13 -25.09 -13.91
N ILE A 758 2.17 -24.58 -14.69
CA ILE A 758 1.97 -24.98 -16.09
C ILE A 758 3.16 -24.57 -16.96
N LEU A 759 3.72 -23.39 -16.71
CA LEU A 759 4.82 -22.79 -17.47
C LEU A 759 6.22 -23.18 -17.01
N CYS A 760 6.37 -23.91 -15.89
CA CYS A 760 7.66 -24.46 -15.48
C CYS A 760 8.04 -25.69 -16.33
N GLU A 761 9.29 -25.72 -16.80
CA GLU A 761 9.93 -26.90 -17.36
C GLU A 761 10.24 -27.91 -16.25
N ASN A 762 10.95 -27.45 -15.20
CA ASN A 762 11.30 -28.24 -14.04
C ASN A 762 10.23 -28.07 -12.95
N LYS A 763 9.10 -28.74 -13.15
CA LYS A 763 7.95 -28.65 -12.25
C LYS A 763 8.32 -29.09 -10.82
N PRO A 764 8.08 -28.26 -9.79
CA PRO A 764 8.22 -28.65 -8.39
C PRO A 764 7.09 -29.60 -7.95
N ARG A 765 7.16 -30.86 -8.41
CA ARG A 765 6.06 -31.84 -8.32
C ARG A 765 5.69 -32.17 -6.88
N GLU A 766 6.68 -32.30 -5.99
CA GLU A 766 6.46 -32.57 -4.57
C GLU A 766 5.63 -31.47 -3.91
N PHE A 767 5.95 -30.19 -4.17
CA PHE A 767 5.17 -29.05 -3.67
C PHE A 767 3.75 -29.01 -4.25
N PHE A 768 3.58 -29.39 -5.51
CA PHE A 768 2.25 -29.50 -6.11
C PHE A 768 1.38 -30.54 -5.38
N THR A 769 1.93 -31.72 -5.11
CA THR A 769 1.16 -32.81 -4.51
C THR A 769 1.04 -32.72 -2.99
N ALA A 770 2.03 -32.17 -2.28
CA ALA A 770 2.06 -32.15 -0.81
C ALA A 770 1.63 -30.80 -0.20
N VAL A 771 1.58 -29.71 -0.98
CA VAL A 771 1.22 -28.38 -0.47
C VAL A 771 0.08 -27.75 -1.28
N PHE A 772 0.24 -27.61 -2.60
CA PHE A 772 -0.76 -26.92 -3.43
C PHE A 772 -2.11 -27.64 -3.43
N VAL A 773 -2.14 -28.91 -3.82
CA VAL A 773 -3.38 -29.71 -3.87
C VAL A 773 -4.00 -29.88 -2.48
N PRO A 774 -3.25 -30.25 -1.42
CA PRO A 774 -3.78 -30.31 -0.06
C PRO A 774 -4.35 -28.98 0.45
N GLY A 775 -3.77 -27.83 0.06
CA GLY A 775 -4.33 -26.52 0.40
C GLY A 775 -5.71 -26.27 -0.21
N ILE A 776 -5.95 -26.71 -1.45
CA ILE A 776 -7.27 -26.62 -2.10
C ILE A 776 -8.26 -27.63 -1.49
N ILE A 777 -7.80 -28.83 -1.14
CA ILE A 777 -8.65 -29.80 -0.43
C ILE A 777 -9.01 -29.24 0.95
N TYR A 778 -8.07 -28.63 1.66
CA TYR A 778 -8.33 -28.01 2.95
C TYR A 778 -9.39 -26.91 2.85
N SER A 779 -9.31 -26.02 1.85
CA SER A 779 -10.33 -24.98 1.66
C SER A 779 -11.73 -25.54 1.42
N PHE A 780 -11.85 -26.70 0.79
CA PHE A 780 -13.12 -27.40 0.65
C PHE A 780 -13.56 -28.09 1.96
N CYS A 781 -12.64 -28.78 2.65
CA CYS A 781 -12.92 -29.46 3.92
C CYS A 781 -13.43 -28.48 4.98
N ILE A 782 -12.76 -27.34 5.17
CA ILE A 782 -13.17 -26.34 6.16
C ILE A 782 -14.50 -25.65 5.80
N HIS A 783 -14.79 -25.47 4.50
CA HIS A 783 -16.10 -25.00 4.02
C HIS A 783 -17.23 -25.99 4.33
N CYS A 784 -16.93 -27.28 4.31
CA CYS A 784 -17.90 -28.29 4.72
C CYS A 784 -18.23 -28.22 6.21
N THR A 785 -17.25 -27.87 7.06
CA THR A 785 -17.40 -27.81 8.52
C THR A 785 -17.82 -26.43 9.05
N SER A 786 -17.80 -25.38 8.21
CA SER A 786 -18.08 -24.00 8.63
C SER A 786 -19.31 -23.40 7.93
N ASN A 787 -19.87 -22.35 8.53
CA ASN A 787 -20.93 -21.50 7.98
C ASN A 787 -20.40 -20.15 7.43
N GLN A 788 -19.08 -19.92 7.49
CA GLN A 788 -18.44 -18.64 7.15
C GLN A 788 -18.19 -18.43 5.64
N GLY A 789 -18.55 -19.39 4.79
CA GLY A 789 -18.45 -19.30 3.33
C GLY A 789 -17.05 -18.92 2.85
N PHE A 790 -16.93 -17.79 2.13
CA PHE A 790 -15.67 -17.40 1.49
C PHE A 790 -14.53 -17.06 2.47
N TYR A 791 -14.82 -16.66 3.71
CA TYR A 791 -13.78 -16.32 4.69
C TYR A 791 -12.88 -17.51 5.03
N VAL A 792 -13.45 -18.69 5.27
CA VAL A 792 -12.67 -19.91 5.54
C VAL A 792 -11.99 -20.45 4.28
N ILE A 793 -12.61 -20.28 3.11
CA ILE A 793 -12.02 -20.69 1.83
C ILE A 793 -10.75 -19.89 1.56
N SER A 794 -10.85 -18.56 1.61
CA SER A 794 -9.72 -17.66 1.36
C SER A 794 -8.60 -17.82 2.39
N MET A 795 -8.95 -18.06 3.66
CA MET A 795 -8.00 -18.41 4.71
C MET A 795 -7.22 -19.69 4.39
N ALA A 796 -7.90 -20.80 4.13
CA ALA A 796 -7.27 -22.11 3.93
C ALA A 796 -6.39 -22.16 2.66
N VAL A 797 -6.72 -21.39 1.63
CA VAL A 797 -5.91 -21.25 0.40
C VAL A 797 -4.49 -20.70 0.68
N THR A 798 -4.26 -20.07 1.83
CA THR A 798 -2.92 -19.69 2.31
C THR A 798 -1.91 -20.83 2.25
N VAL A 799 -2.35 -22.07 2.51
CA VAL A 799 -1.50 -23.27 2.37
C VAL A 799 -1.01 -23.42 0.93
N ALA A 800 -1.91 -23.29 -0.05
CA ALA A 800 -1.56 -23.39 -1.47
C ALA A 800 -0.66 -22.25 -1.94
N ASN A 801 -0.77 -21.06 -1.33
CA ASN A 801 0.05 -19.90 -1.69
C ASN A 801 1.54 -20.12 -1.50
N ILE A 802 1.96 -20.86 -0.46
CA ILE A 802 3.37 -21.22 -0.29
C ILE A 802 3.90 -21.98 -1.51
N ALA A 803 3.13 -22.92 -2.04
CA ALA A 803 3.49 -23.62 -3.28
C ALA A 803 3.42 -22.69 -4.49
N SER A 804 2.43 -21.80 -4.58
CA SER A 804 2.32 -20.79 -5.65
C SER A 804 3.58 -19.93 -5.77
N TYR A 805 4.14 -19.50 -4.63
CA TYR A 805 5.42 -18.77 -4.62
C TYR A 805 6.60 -19.61 -5.06
N VAL A 806 6.66 -20.89 -4.64
CA VAL A 806 7.71 -21.81 -5.10
C VAL A 806 7.64 -22.01 -6.61
N PHE A 807 6.45 -22.15 -7.19
CA PHE A 807 6.25 -22.27 -8.63
C PHE A 807 6.66 -20.99 -9.35
N LEU A 808 6.25 -19.83 -8.84
CA LEU A 808 6.64 -18.53 -9.40
C LEU A 808 8.16 -18.33 -9.36
N ALA A 809 8.80 -18.70 -8.24
CA ALA A 809 10.24 -18.60 -8.07
C ALA A 809 10.99 -19.49 -9.07
N GLN A 810 10.52 -20.71 -9.26
CA GLN A 810 11.06 -21.66 -10.24
C GLN A 810 10.88 -21.12 -11.67
N LEU A 811 9.69 -20.62 -12.03
CA LEU A 811 9.43 -20.02 -13.32
C LEU A 811 10.37 -18.82 -13.60
N ILE A 812 10.51 -17.91 -12.63
CA ILE A 812 11.40 -16.74 -12.76
C ILE A 812 12.86 -17.18 -12.93
N LYS A 813 13.28 -18.23 -12.22
CA LYS A 813 14.63 -18.80 -12.38
C LYS A 813 14.83 -19.30 -13.81
N GLU A 814 13.90 -20.11 -14.31
CA GLU A 814 13.98 -20.65 -15.68
C GLU A 814 13.94 -19.54 -16.74
N MET A 815 13.09 -18.52 -16.60
CA MET A 815 13.05 -17.38 -17.52
C MET A 815 14.33 -16.51 -17.52
N ARG A 816 15.14 -16.60 -16.46
CA ARG A 816 16.47 -15.95 -16.42
C ARG A 816 17.51 -16.77 -17.18
N GLU A 817 17.45 -18.09 -17.06
CA GLU A 817 18.35 -19.04 -17.72
C GLU A 817 18.02 -19.15 -19.21
N ASN A 818 16.74 -19.35 -19.53
CA ASN A 818 16.18 -19.52 -20.86
C ASN A 818 15.13 -18.41 -21.13
N PRO A 819 15.52 -17.28 -21.75
CA PRO A 819 14.57 -16.22 -22.10
C PRO A 819 13.57 -16.67 -23.17
N ASP A 820 12.40 -16.01 -23.19
CA ASP A 820 11.38 -16.14 -24.22
C ASP A 820 11.94 -15.94 -25.64
N ASN A 821 11.35 -16.58 -26.65
CA ASN A 821 11.75 -16.43 -28.05
C ASN A 821 10.89 -15.35 -28.74
N ILE A 822 11.04 -14.11 -28.28
CA ILE A 822 10.34 -12.94 -28.80
C ILE A 822 11.40 -11.90 -29.18
N GLU A 823 11.18 -11.15 -30.27
CA GLU A 823 12.10 -10.12 -30.78
C GLU A 823 12.54 -9.12 -29.68
N TYR A 824 11.64 -8.84 -28.73
CA TYR A 824 11.86 -7.98 -27.55
C TYR A 824 11.86 -8.75 -26.21
N ALA A 825 12.19 -10.04 -26.22
CA ALA A 825 12.07 -10.94 -25.06
C ALA A 825 12.70 -10.40 -23.78
N LYS A 826 13.83 -9.70 -23.87
CA LYS A 826 14.49 -9.11 -22.71
C LYS A 826 13.65 -8.01 -22.05
N THR A 827 13.02 -7.14 -22.85
CA THR A 827 12.16 -6.04 -22.36
C THR A 827 10.87 -6.59 -21.76
N ILE A 828 10.17 -7.48 -22.48
CA ILE A 828 8.92 -8.10 -22.03
C ILE A 828 9.17 -8.91 -20.76
N LYS A 829 10.33 -9.59 -20.65
CA LYS A 829 10.74 -10.26 -19.41
C LYS A 829 10.89 -9.30 -18.25
N TYR A 830 11.63 -8.20 -18.39
CA TYR A 830 11.77 -7.23 -17.30
C TYR A 830 10.43 -6.59 -16.93
N PHE A 831 9.53 -6.39 -17.91
CA PHE A 831 8.18 -5.93 -17.66
C PHE A 831 7.37 -6.94 -16.84
N SER A 832 7.42 -8.23 -17.20
CA SER A 832 6.78 -9.30 -16.42
C SER A 832 7.31 -9.37 -14.98
N PHE A 833 8.62 -9.20 -14.79
CA PHE A 833 9.20 -9.12 -13.44
C PHE A 833 8.76 -7.87 -12.68
N GLY A 834 8.60 -6.74 -13.38
CA GLY A 834 8.04 -5.51 -12.81
C GLY A 834 6.61 -5.71 -12.31
N PHE A 835 5.76 -6.40 -13.08
CA PHE A 835 4.41 -6.77 -12.68
C PHE A 835 4.40 -7.66 -11.44
N VAL A 836 5.26 -8.68 -11.40
CA VAL A 836 5.40 -9.55 -10.21
C VAL A 836 5.82 -8.74 -8.98
N VAL A 837 6.78 -7.83 -9.12
CA VAL A 837 7.19 -6.96 -8.01
C VAL A 837 6.03 -6.08 -7.55
N LEU A 838 5.29 -5.48 -8.47
CA LEU A 838 4.10 -4.67 -8.15
C LEU A 838 3.05 -5.48 -7.39
N MET A 839 2.77 -6.71 -7.83
CA MET A 839 1.86 -7.64 -7.15
C MET A 839 2.31 -7.95 -5.72
N LEU A 840 3.59 -8.29 -5.52
CA LEU A 840 4.13 -8.56 -4.18
C LEU A 840 4.06 -7.32 -3.27
N VAL A 841 4.35 -6.13 -3.81
CA VAL A 841 4.24 -4.87 -3.06
C VAL A 841 2.80 -4.58 -2.66
N LEU A 842 1.84 -4.77 -3.58
CA LEU A 842 0.41 -4.58 -3.30
C LEU A 842 -0.08 -5.55 -2.24
N GLN A 843 0.22 -6.84 -2.40
CA GLN A 843 -0.15 -7.85 -1.42
C GLN A 843 0.42 -7.53 -0.03
N GLY A 844 1.73 -7.29 0.08
CA GLY A 844 2.35 -6.96 1.36
C GLY A 844 1.80 -5.68 1.99
N SER A 845 1.53 -4.67 1.16
CA SER A 845 0.91 -3.41 1.61
C SER A 845 -0.51 -3.63 2.11
N PHE A 846 -1.26 -4.55 1.51
CA PHE A 846 -2.64 -4.85 1.89
C PHE A 846 -2.69 -5.68 3.17
N GLU A 847 -1.83 -6.69 3.31
CA GLU A 847 -1.74 -7.48 4.55
C GLU A 847 -1.33 -6.59 5.73
N ILE A 848 -0.28 -5.77 5.56
CA ILE A 848 0.15 -4.81 6.60
C ILE A 848 -0.95 -3.79 6.90
N GLY A 849 -1.60 -3.24 5.86
CA GLY A 849 -2.66 -2.25 5.99
C GLY A 849 -3.98 -2.80 6.54
N SER A 850 -4.23 -4.10 6.39
CA SER A 850 -5.34 -4.81 7.02
C SER A 850 -5.03 -5.03 8.50
N LYS A 851 -3.86 -5.61 8.82
CA LYS A 851 -3.44 -5.89 10.19
C LYS A 851 -3.30 -4.63 11.07
N SER A 852 -2.95 -3.49 10.48
CA SER A 852 -2.81 -2.22 11.21
C SER A 852 -4.14 -1.57 11.59
N ARG A 853 -5.22 -1.86 10.84
CA ARG A 853 -6.53 -1.20 11.00
C ARG A 853 -7.61 -2.13 11.52
N HIS A 854 -7.69 -3.35 10.99
CA HIS A 854 -8.73 -4.29 11.38
C HIS A 854 -8.45 -4.86 12.77
N VAL A 855 -9.48 -4.82 13.61
CA VAL A 855 -9.49 -5.45 14.93
C VAL A 855 -10.75 -6.31 14.99
N PHE A 856 -10.58 -7.59 15.29
CA PHE A 856 -11.71 -8.49 15.37
C PHE A 856 -12.69 -8.01 16.46
N TRP A 857 -13.94 -7.78 16.07
CA TRP A 857 -15.05 -7.33 16.91
C TRP A 857 -14.91 -5.97 17.59
N ASP A 858 -13.89 -5.16 17.29
CA ASP A 858 -13.67 -3.86 17.93
C ASP A 858 -13.36 -2.77 16.89
N SER A 859 -13.30 -1.53 17.35
CA SER A 859 -12.86 -0.39 16.54
C SER A 859 -11.38 -0.48 16.16
N GLU A 860 -10.96 0.33 15.18
CA GLU A 860 -9.55 0.44 14.78
C GLU A 860 -8.65 0.82 15.98
N PRO A 861 -7.35 0.41 16.02
CA PRO A 861 -6.49 0.59 17.19
C PRO A 861 -6.35 2.03 17.68
N SER A 862 -6.48 3.02 16.79
CA SER A 862 -6.43 4.45 17.14
C SER A 862 -7.57 4.92 18.05
N GLN A 863 -8.68 4.17 18.11
CA GLN A 863 -9.86 4.47 18.93
C GLN A 863 -9.87 3.71 20.26
N LEU A 864 -8.98 2.74 20.45
CA LEU A 864 -8.94 1.84 21.61
C LEU A 864 -8.00 2.41 22.68
N THR A 865 -8.50 3.28 23.53
CA THR A 865 -7.70 4.04 24.51
C THR A 865 -7.84 3.54 25.95
N SER A 866 -8.79 2.65 26.23
CA SER A 866 -9.08 2.16 27.58
C SER A 866 -8.51 0.77 27.78
N ARG A 867 -7.69 0.59 28.84
CA ARG A 867 -7.04 -0.67 29.17
C ARG A 867 -7.83 -1.44 30.22
N ILE A 868 -8.14 -2.70 29.96
CA ILE A 868 -8.69 -3.64 30.95
C ILE A 868 -7.60 -3.95 31.98
N LYS A 869 -7.93 -3.82 33.26
CA LYS A 869 -6.96 -3.89 34.36
C LYS A 869 -6.90 -5.26 35.00
N HIS A 870 -8.03 -5.96 35.09
CA HIS A 870 -8.16 -7.21 35.83
C HIS A 870 -8.74 -8.35 34.97
N GLY A 871 -8.71 -9.57 35.50
CA GLY A 871 -9.29 -10.75 34.85
C GLY A 871 -8.51 -11.29 33.64
N ALA A 872 -9.09 -12.25 32.95
CA ALA A 872 -8.50 -12.97 31.82
C ALA A 872 -8.06 -12.07 30.66
N ALA A 873 -8.71 -10.91 30.50
CA ALA A 873 -8.39 -9.91 29.48
C ALA A 873 -7.45 -8.79 29.95
N ALA A 874 -6.90 -8.88 31.17
CA ALA A 874 -5.99 -7.89 31.72
C ALA A 874 -4.85 -7.54 30.74
N GLY A 875 -4.62 -6.25 30.53
CA GLY A 875 -3.58 -5.75 29.62
C GLY A 875 -4.08 -5.33 28.24
N ILE A 876 -5.27 -5.73 27.82
CA ILE A 876 -5.84 -5.43 26.51
C ILE A 876 -6.49 -4.03 26.48
N TYR A 877 -6.26 -3.29 25.39
CA TYR A 877 -6.89 -2.02 25.08
C TYR A 877 -8.15 -2.23 24.25
N THR A 878 -9.26 -1.62 24.67
CA THR A 878 -10.55 -1.58 23.98
C THR A 878 -11.17 -0.18 24.13
N ASN A 879 -12.42 0.00 23.70
CA ASN A 879 -13.17 1.23 23.92
C ASN A 879 -13.60 1.39 25.40
N GLY A 880 -13.83 2.62 25.85
CA GLY A 880 -14.13 2.90 27.26
C GLY A 880 -15.40 2.23 27.78
N GLN A 881 -16.42 2.08 26.93
CA GLN A 881 -17.67 1.40 27.31
C GLN A 881 -17.44 -0.09 27.59
N ARG A 882 -16.74 -0.80 26.70
CA ARG A 882 -16.45 -2.23 26.86
C ARG A 882 -15.50 -2.50 28.00
N ALA A 883 -14.50 -1.65 28.22
CA ALA A 883 -13.62 -1.78 29.38
C ALA A 883 -14.43 -1.63 30.68
N ALA A 884 -15.32 -0.65 30.77
CA ALA A 884 -16.18 -0.47 31.93
C ALA A 884 -17.17 -1.63 32.12
N GLU A 885 -17.75 -2.14 31.03
CA GLU A 885 -18.65 -3.30 31.05
C GLU A 885 -17.92 -4.56 31.55
N TYR A 886 -16.75 -4.86 30.99
CA TYR A 886 -15.89 -5.97 31.45
C TYR A 886 -15.60 -5.87 32.95
N GLU A 887 -15.10 -4.71 33.40
CA GLU A 887 -14.75 -4.49 34.82
C GLU A 887 -15.98 -4.61 35.72
N SER A 888 -17.16 -4.19 35.26
CA SER A 888 -18.41 -4.33 36.04
C SER A 888 -18.76 -5.79 36.27
N TYR A 889 -18.63 -6.65 35.25
CA TYR A 889 -18.85 -8.09 35.37
C TYR A 889 -17.76 -8.78 36.19
N TYR A 890 -16.49 -8.43 35.95
CA TYR A 890 -15.38 -8.97 36.73
C TYR A 890 -15.54 -8.70 38.23
N ASN A 891 -15.94 -7.48 38.61
CA ASN A 891 -16.23 -7.11 40.00
C ASN A 891 -17.45 -7.88 40.55
N ASP A 892 -18.47 -8.09 39.73
CA ASP A 892 -19.65 -8.87 40.10
C ASP A 892 -19.28 -10.34 40.41
N LEU A 893 -18.41 -10.93 39.58
CA LEU A 893 -17.92 -12.30 39.74
C LEU A 893 -17.10 -12.51 41.01
N GLN A 894 -16.50 -11.46 41.59
CA GLN A 894 -15.74 -11.59 42.85
C GLN A 894 -16.60 -12.10 44.01
N SER A 895 -17.92 -11.94 43.93
CA SER A 895 -18.85 -12.53 44.90
C SER A 895 -18.80 -14.07 44.94
N TYR A 896 -18.35 -14.71 43.86
CA TYR A 896 -18.20 -16.16 43.77
C TYR A 896 -16.85 -16.68 44.25
N LYS A 897 -15.90 -15.81 44.62
CA LYS A 897 -14.52 -16.22 44.96
C LYS A 897 -14.44 -17.17 46.17
N ASN A 898 -15.33 -16.98 47.14
CA ASN A 898 -15.34 -17.71 48.42
C ASN A 898 -16.60 -18.58 48.59
N VAL A 899 -17.33 -18.88 47.51
CA VAL A 899 -18.48 -19.79 47.59
C VAL A 899 -18.01 -21.23 47.64
N GLN A 900 -18.92 -22.14 48.01
CA GLN A 900 -18.59 -23.56 48.00
C GLN A 900 -18.31 -24.04 46.57
N PRO A 901 -17.32 -24.93 46.37
CA PRO A 901 -17.06 -25.52 45.06
C PRO A 901 -18.33 -26.12 44.45
N GLY A 902 -18.51 -25.91 43.14
CA GLY A 902 -19.66 -26.42 42.42
C GLY A 902 -19.69 -25.97 40.96
N ASN A 903 -20.64 -26.53 40.22
CA ASN A 903 -20.86 -26.20 38.83
C ASN A 903 -21.55 -24.83 38.69
N ILE A 904 -21.07 -23.99 37.78
CA ILE A 904 -21.70 -22.73 37.40
C ILE A 904 -22.19 -22.75 35.96
N LEU A 905 -23.38 -22.21 35.73
CA LEU A 905 -23.92 -21.92 34.41
C LEU A 905 -23.96 -20.40 34.20
N PHE A 906 -23.20 -19.92 33.22
CA PHE A 906 -23.36 -18.56 32.70
C PHE A 906 -24.37 -18.57 31.55
N MET A 907 -25.53 -17.94 31.75
CA MET A 907 -26.51 -17.69 30.70
C MET A 907 -26.14 -16.42 29.94
N SER A 908 -25.07 -16.49 29.14
CA SER A 908 -24.52 -15.33 28.41
C SER A 908 -23.79 -15.76 27.15
N GLU A 909 -23.74 -14.89 26.15
CA GLU A 909 -22.81 -15.00 25.02
C GLU A 909 -21.34 -14.79 25.45
N ASN A 910 -21.06 -14.18 26.61
CA ASN A 910 -19.72 -13.85 27.11
C ASN A 910 -18.95 -15.07 27.66
N THR A 911 -18.29 -15.84 26.79
CA THR A 911 -17.55 -17.05 27.17
C THR A 911 -16.39 -16.81 28.15
N TRP A 912 -15.80 -15.61 28.13
CA TRP A 912 -14.69 -15.23 29.00
C TRP A 912 -15.06 -15.24 30.50
N LEU A 913 -16.35 -15.17 30.85
CA LEU A 913 -16.80 -15.24 32.24
C LEU A 913 -16.35 -16.54 32.94
N TYR A 914 -16.26 -17.65 32.20
CA TYR A 914 -15.76 -18.92 32.74
C TYR A 914 -14.26 -18.88 33.06
N LEU A 915 -13.47 -18.09 32.32
CA LEU A 915 -12.05 -17.92 32.64
C LEU A 915 -11.89 -17.18 33.97
N ASP A 916 -12.76 -16.20 34.27
CA ASP A 916 -12.72 -15.38 35.48
C ASP A 916 -13.45 -15.99 36.69
N ALA A 917 -14.19 -17.08 36.50
CA ALA A 917 -14.88 -17.82 37.55
C ALA A 917 -13.93 -18.79 38.28
N GLU A 918 -13.07 -18.25 39.14
CA GLU A 918 -12.13 -19.04 39.94
C GLU A 918 -12.84 -20.05 40.85
N ASN A 919 -12.29 -21.25 40.99
CA ASN A 919 -12.77 -22.35 41.86
C ASN A 919 -14.15 -22.93 41.54
N LEU A 920 -14.74 -22.59 40.39
CA LEU A 920 -15.98 -23.17 39.91
C LEU A 920 -15.75 -24.01 38.64
N THR A 921 -16.56 -25.06 38.49
CA THR A 921 -16.52 -25.98 37.34
C THR A 921 -17.65 -25.69 36.36
N TYR A 922 -17.56 -26.23 35.15
CA TYR A 922 -18.49 -25.94 34.08
C TYR A 922 -19.81 -26.71 34.27
N GLY A 923 -20.87 -26.00 34.60
CA GLY A 923 -22.24 -26.53 34.68
C GLY A 923 -23.01 -26.45 33.37
N THR A 924 -22.34 -26.65 32.24
CA THR A 924 -22.89 -26.43 30.89
C THR A 924 -22.33 -27.44 29.89
N PHE A 925 -23.07 -27.69 28.80
CA PHE A 925 -22.59 -28.51 27.69
C PHE A 925 -21.44 -27.84 26.93
N SER A 926 -21.33 -26.51 26.98
CA SER A 926 -20.22 -25.74 26.44
C SER A 926 -20.21 -24.33 27.00
N ALA A 927 -19.04 -23.69 27.04
CA ALA A 927 -18.96 -22.25 27.28
C ALA A 927 -19.69 -21.45 26.19
N TRP A 928 -19.82 -22.00 24.98
CA TRP A 928 -20.56 -21.42 23.87
C TRP A 928 -21.95 -22.05 23.75
N LEU A 929 -22.99 -21.32 24.15
CA LEU A 929 -24.36 -21.84 24.24
C LEU A 929 -25.14 -21.88 22.90
N SER A 930 -24.51 -21.59 21.76
CA SER A 930 -25.18 -21.48 20.44
C SER A 930 -26.32 -20.42 20.42
N GLY A 931 -26.13 -19.33 21.16
CA GLY A 931 -27.02 -18.17 21.22
C GLY A 931 -28.11 -18.23 22.30
N GLU A 932 -28.70 -17.08 22.57
CA GLU A 932 -29.70 -16.87 23.63
C GLU A 932 -31.12 -17.13 23.10
N LYS A 933 -31.44 -18.41 22.84
CA LYS A 933 -32.68 -18.86 22.18
C LYS A 933 -33.35 -19.99 22.99
N PRO A 934 -34.69 -20.18 22.90
CA PRO A 934 -35.38 -21.27 23.60
C PRO A 934 -34.81 -22.67 23.34
N ALA A 935 -34.35 -22.94 22.11
CA ALA A 935 -33.73 -24.23 21.75
C ALA A 935 -32.49 -24.57 22.59
N THR A 936 -31.76 -23.56 23.05
CA THR A 936 -30.58 -23.73 23.91
C THR A 936 -30.97 -24.20 25.31
N ILE A 937 -32.10 -23.73 25.86
CA ILE A 937 -32.62 -24.20 27.15
C ILE A 937 -32.98 -25.68 27.07
N GLU A 938 -33.61 -26.11 25.98
CA GLU A 938 -33.94 -27.53 25.77
C GLU A 938 -32.67 -28.40 25.62
N ARG A 939 -31.63 -27.89 24.97
CA ARG A 939 -30.31 -28.56 24.93
C ARG A 939 -29.68 -28.66 26.33
N LEU A 940 -29.75 -27.61 27.16
CA LEU A 940 -29.27 -27.64 28.55
C LEU A 940 -30.04 -28.68 29.38
N LYS A 941 -31.37 -28.74 29.28
CA LYS A 941 -32.18 -29.77 29.95
C LYS A 941 -31.75 -31.18 29.54
N THR A 942 -31.58 -31.41 28.24
CA THR A 942 -31.12 -32.70 27.70
C THR A 942 -29.72 -33.04 28.24
N PHE A 943 -28.81 -32.07 28.26
CA PHE A 943 -27.47 -32.23 28.80
C PHE A 943 -27.49 -32.65 30.27
N TYR A 944 -28.30 -32.03 31.12
CA TYR A 944 -28.39 -32.38 32.54
C TYR A 944 -29.11 -33.71 32.81
N GLN A 945 -30.01 -34.14 31.93
CA GLN A 945 -30.60 -35.48 32.01
C GLN A 945 -29.56 -36.56 31.72
N MET A 946 -28.66 -36.29 30.77
CA MET A 946 -27.59 -37.22 30.38
C MET A 946 -26.41 -37.19 31.35
N ASN A 947 -26.14 -36.04 31.97
CA ASN A 947 -25.02 -35.77 32.88
C ASN A 947 -25.52 -35.11 34.19
N PRO A 948 -26.20 -35.85 35.08
CA PRO A 948 -26.79 -35.30 36.30
C PRO A 948 -25.79 -34.61 37.23
N GLU A 949 -24.54 -35.06 37.23
CA GLU A 949 -23.42 -34.49 37.98
C GLU A 949 -22.99 -33.11 37.49
N LYS A 950 -23.43 -32.68 36.31
CA LYS A 950 -23.15 -31.35 35.74
C LYS A 950 -24.23 -30.32 36.05
N GLN A 951 -25.28 -30.68 36.80
CA GLN A 951 -26.31 -29.71 37.20
C GLN A 951 -25.67 -28.52 37.93
N PRO A 952 -26.00 -27.27 37.56
CA PRO A 952 -25.37 -26.09 38.12
C PRO A 952 -25.84 -25.88 39.56
N LYS A 953 -24.89 -25.65 40.48
CA LYS A 953 -25.22 -25.12 41.80
C LYS A 953 -25.48 -23.61 41.73
N TYR A 954 -24.77 -22.94 40.83
CA TYR A 954 -24.84 -21.51 40.61
C TYR A 954 -25.30 -21.21 39.18
N ILE A 955 -26.26 -20.30 39.01
CA ILE A 955 -26.64 -19.77 37.69
C ILE A 955 -26.45 -18.27 37.70
N TYR A 956 -25.77 -17.76 36.69
CA TYR A 956 -25.49 -16.35 36.51
C TYR A 956 -26.10 -15.84 35.21
N VAL A 957 -26.95 -14.82 35.31
CA VAL A 957 -27.67 -14.24 34.17
C VAL A 957 -27.36 -12.74 34.12
N PRO A 958 -26.56 -12.25 33.16
CA PRO A 958 -26.35 -10.83 32.96
C PRO A 958 -27.66 -10.11 32.65
N LYS A 959 -27.86 -8.90 33.19
CA LYS A 959 -29.05 -8.08 32.95
C LYS A 959 -29.20 -7.58 31.51
N ASN A 960 -28.10 -7.52 30.76
CA ASN A 960 -28.08 -7.16 29.34
C ASN A 960 -28.23 -8.37 28.41
N SER A 961 -28.40 -9.58 28.95
CA SER A 961 -28.66 -10.76 28.13
C SER A 961 -30.04 -10.67 27.47
N LYS A 962 -30.20 -11.34 26.34
CA LYS A 962 -31.44 -11.43 25.55
C LYS A 962 -32.35 -12.55 26.03
N TRP A 963 -32.02 -13.20 27.15
CA TRP A 963 -32.85 -14.23 27.76
C TRP A 963 -34.15 -13.64 28.31
N ASP A 964 -35.26 -14.38 28.18
CA ASP A 964 -36.50 -14.02 28.87
C ASP A 964 -36.33 -14.27 30.37
N PHE A 965 -36.08 -13.18 31.10
CA PHE A 965 -35.84 -13.25 32.53
C PHE A 965 -37.03 -13.86 33.30
N ASN A 966 -38.27 -13.59 32.91
CA ASN A 966 -39.43 -14.14 33.61
C ASN A 966 -39.48 -15.66 33.46
N GLN A 967 -39.17 -16.15 32.26
CA GLN A 967 -39.06 -17.58 31.98
C GLN A 967 -37.93 -18.22 32.79
N ILE A 968 -36.74 -17.62 32.82
CA ILE A 968 -35.59 -18.14 33.56
C ILE A 968 -35.87 -18.14 35.07
N ASN A 969 -36.44 -17.07 35.61
CA ASN A 969 -36.76 -16.97 37.02
C ASN A 969 -37.82 -17.99 37.45
N ALA A 970 -38.86 -18.20 36.64
CA ALA A 970 -39.87 -19.23 36.90
C ALA A 970 -39.23 -20.64 36.91
N LEU A 971 -38.43 -20.96 35.89
CA LEU A 971 -37.75 -22.25 35.79
C LEU A 971 -36.76 -22.47 36.95
N ALA A 972 -36.02 -21.43 37.34
CA ALA A 972 -35.10 -21.50 38.47
C ALA A 972 -35.84 -21.74 39.79
N ALA A 973 -36.96 -21.05 40.02
CA ALA A 973 -37.79 -21.25 41.21
C ALA A 973 -38.40 -22.65 41.28
N GLU A 974 -38.90 -23.18 40.15
CA GLU A 974 -39.43 -24.55 40.03
C GLU A 974 -38.36 -25.61 40.39
N ASN A 975 -37.09 -25.31 40.12
CA ASN A 975 -35.97 -26.22 40.39
C ASN A 975 -35.26 -25.95 41.73
N GLY A 976 -35.88 -25.12 42.60
CA GLY A 976 -35.44 -24.88 43.98
C GLY A 976 -34.34 -23.84 44.15
N TYR A 977 -34.03 -23.03 43.14
CA TYR A 977 -33.01 -22.00 43.26
C TYR A 977 -33.54 -20.73 43.93
N LYS A 978 -32.71 -20.11 44.76
CA LYS A 978 -32.95 -18.80 45.37
C LYS A 978 -32.24 -17.71 44.59
N MET A 979 -32.96 -16.65 44.27
CA MET A 979 -32.43 -15.52 43.50
C MET A 979 -31.87 -14.43 44.43
N THR A 980 -30.69 -13.93 44.08
CA THR A 980 -30.13 -12.65 44.51
C THR A 980 -29.88 -11.76 43.29
N THR A 981 -29.88 -10.45 43.48
CA THR A 981 -29.74 -9.47 42.38
C THR A 981 -28.58 -8.53 42.67
N SER A 982 -27.83 -8.18 41.63
CA SER A 982 -26.80 -7.15 41.66
C SER A 982 -27.13 -6.02 40.69
N ASN A 983 -26.24 -5.04 40.55
CA ASN A 983 -26.44 -3.97 39.57
C ASN A 983 -26.37 -4.47 38.12
N VAL A 984 -25.67 -5.58 37.86
CA VAL A 984 -25.38 -6.06 36.49
C VAL A 984 -25.87 -7.48 36.19
N SER A 985 -26.32 -8.23 37.20
CA SER A 985 -26.76 -9.62 37.03
C SER A 985 -27.91 -10.05 37.94
N TYR A 986 -28.52 -11.17 37.58
CA TYR A 986 -29.33 -12.02 38.44
C TYR A 986 -28.55 -13.30 38.74
N ARG A 987 -28.52 -13.68 40.02
CA ARG A 987 -27.71 -14.79 40.52
C ARG A 987 -28.60 -15.77 41.24
N PHE A 988 -28.53 -17.04 40.86
CA PHE A 988 -29.33 -18.10 41.44
C PHE A 988 -28.42 -19.12 42.12
N GLU A 989 -28.79 -19.55 43.32
CA GLU A 989 -28.07 -20.57 44.10
C GLU A 989 -29.05 -21.64 44.59
N LYS A 990 -28.64 -22.91 44.49
CA LYS A 990 -29.44 -24.07 44.90
C LYS A 990 -29.23 -24.45 46.36
#